data_AF-A0A3M2RR97-F1
#
_entry.id   AF-A0A3M2RR97-F1
#
_cell.length_a   1.000
_cell.length_b   1.000
_cell.length_c   1.000
_cell.angle_alpha   90.00
_cell.angle_beta   90.00
_cell.angle_gamma   90.00
#
_symmetry.space_group_name_H-M   'P 1'
#
loop_
_entity.id
_entity.type
_entity.pdbx_description
1 polymer ?
#
loop_
_entity_poly.entity_id
_entity_poly.type
_entity_poly.pdbx_seq_one_letter_code
_entity_poly.pdbx_strand_id
1 'polypeptide(L)'
;MSSPLHPSASAPRSSRKRSRTGGDDTASPMTLGSSPMPSSPPAEFNMVHGVEDDDDIEEEAQIQDDLDDLDEMAEDDVDLFREGFEADYRDREDDMYEGIGLDDEGEYGDMDLAARRQLEAQLNRRDREVARRQRIPAAFLPGDEDDGDIDLTAQPRRRRHHYDEDPDDMMDTDIMAEELSLEALGDVKASSLTEWVSQPSVQRTIKREFKAFLTSYTDTSGSSVYGNRIRTLGEINAESLEVSYEHLSESKAILAYFLANAPAEMLKLFDEVAMDVVLLHYPDYERIHSEIHVRIFDLPVHYTLRQLRQSHLNCLVRVSGVVTRRSGVFPQLKYVKFDCTKCGVTLGPFQQESNVEVKITYCQSCQSRGPFTLNSEKTVYRNYQKLTLQESPGTVPAGRLPRQREVILLWDLIDKAKPGEEIEVTGIYRNNYDAQLNNRNGFPVFATILEANNAIKSHDQLAGFRMTEEDEHQIRKLSRDPNIVDKVINSIAPSIYGHTDIKTAVALSLFGGVAKTTKGAHHLRGDINVLLLGDPGTAKSQVLKYAEKTAHRAVFATGQGASAVGLTASVRRDPLTSEWTLEGGALVLADRGTCLIDEFDKMNDQDRTSIHEAMEQQTISISKAGIVTTLQARCGVIAAANPIGGRYNSTAPFSSNVELTEPILSRFDILCVVRDTVEPAEDERLARFIVGSHSRSHPLSQQEQDSMEVELDTQADTQAMNGIRKAEGEIPQELLRKYILYAREHCSPKLYHVDEDKIARLFADMRRESLATGAYPITVRHLEAIIRISEAFCRMRLSEYCSTQDIDRAIAVTVDSFVGSQKLSCKKALARAFAKYTLARPGSQKRTGANSQARRQTTAVA
;
A
#
# COMPACT_ATOMS: atom_id res chain seq x y z
N MET A 1 -71.40 20.81 31.31
CA MET A 1 -70.59 21.99 31.67
C MET A 1 -69.48 22.05 30.63
N SER A 2 -69.58 22.86 29.57
CA SER A 2 -69.30 24.32 29.51
C SER A 2 -67.79 24.61 29.69
N SER A 3 -67.07 25.30 28.78
CA SER A 3 -67.49 26.34 27.81
C SER A 3 -66.66 26.25 26.47
N PRO A 4 -66.70 27.18 25.47
CA PRO A 4 -67.12 26.74 24.11
C PRO A 4 -66.45 27.39 22.85
N LEU A 5 -67.00 27.01 21.68
CA LEU A 5 -67.23 27.80 20.44
C LEU A 5 -66.16 27.93 19.31
N HIS A 6 -66.69 27.74 18.09
CA HIS A 6 -66.14 27.99 16.74
C HIS A 6 -66.50 29.43 16.26
N PRO A 7 -65.91 29.93 15.15
CA PRO A 7 -66.64 29.91 13.86
C PRO A 7 -65.76 29.72 12.60
N SER A 8 -66.40 29.50 11.43
CA SER A 8 -65.78 29.44 10.10
C SER A 8 -66.71 29.96 8.99
N ALA A 9 -66.29 31.01 8.26
CA ALA A 9 -66.96 31.63 7.09
C ALA A 9 -66.02 32.74 6.56
N SER A 10 -66.10 33.31 5.34
CA SER A 10 -66.63 32.93 4.00
C SER A 10 -66.24 34.07 3.03
N ALA A 11 -66.04 33.83 1.73
CA ALA A 11 -65.73 34.91 0.76
C ALA A 11 -66.92 35.87 0.50
N PRO A 12 -66.69 37.11 0.02
CA PRO A 12 -67.14 37.41 -1.36
C PRO A 12 -66.26 38.42 -2.17
N ARG A 13 -66.77 38.81 -3.35
CA ARG A 13 -66.10 39.49 -4.49
C ARG A 13 -65.95 41.04 -4.39
N SER A 14 -64.92 41.55 -5.10
CA SER A 14 -64.85 42.83 -5.86
C SER A 14 -64.81 44.17 -5.07
N SER A 15 -64.12 45.25 -5.49
CA SER A 15 -64.11 45.88 -6.82
C SER A 15 -63.18 47.14 -6.91
N ARG A 16 -62.95 47.62 -8.15
CA ARG A 16 -62.73 49.04 -8.59
C ARG A 16 -61.67 49.98 -7.96
N LYS A 17 -60.69 50.36 -8.82
CA LYS A 17 -60.27 51.74 -9.21
C LYS A 17 -60.09 52.86 -8.16
N ARG A 18 -58.87 53.46 -8.13
CA ARG A 18 -58.52 54.92 -8.02
C ARG A 18 -58.99 55.67 -6.73
N SER A 19 -58.25 56.61 -6.11
CA SER A 19 -57.17 57.51 -6.57
C SER A 19 -56.55 58.35 -5.42
N ARG A 20 -55.29 58.84 -5.60
CA ARG A 20 -54.66 60.13 -5.15
C ARG A 20 -54.71 60.51 -3.65
N THR A 21 -53.73 61.20 -3.06
CA THR A 21 -52.48 61.89 -3.51
C THR A 21 -51.20 61.14 -3.06
N GLY A 22 -49.94 61.60 -3.22
CA GLY A 22 -49.32 62.77 -3.88
C GLY A 22 -48.44 63.64 -2.95
N GLY A 23 -47.35 64.21 -3.47
CA GLY A 23 -46.22 64.83 -2.73
C GLY A 23 -44.99 63.89 -2.75
N ASP A 24 -44.01 63.96 -3.66
CA ASP A 24 -43.03 65.02 -4.07
C ASP A 24 -41.62 64.61 -3.55
N ASP A 25 -40.57 64.37 -4.37
CA ASP A 25 -40.52 63.90 -5.78
C ASP A 25 -39.44 62.77 -5.93
N THR A 26 -38.30 62.75 -6.66
CA THR A 26 -37.65 63.68 -7.63
C THR A 26 -36.75 62.92 -8.64
N ALA A 27 -36.84 63.28 -9.92
CA ALA A 27 -35.83 63.13 -11.00
C ALA A 27 -34.98 61.83 -11.13
N SER A 28 -35.61 60.78 -11.67
CA SER A 28 -35.40 60.15 -13.02
C SER A 28 -34.30 60.69 -13.97
N PRO A 29 -34.00 60.03 -15.12
CA PRO A 29 -34.57 58.80 -15.72
C PRO A 29 -33.48 57.72 -16.00
N MET A 30 -33.57 56.68 -16.84
CA MET A 30 -34.51 56.09 -17.86
C MET A 30 -34.42 54.54 -17.70
N THR A 31 -35.10 53.61 -18.42
CA THR A 31 -35.95 53.63 -19.63
C THR A 31 -37.06 52.55 -19.56
N LEU A 32 -37.94 52.52 -20.56
CA LEU A 32 -38.85 51.41 -20.96
C LEU A 32 -38.10 50.43 -21.89
N GLY A 33 -38.42 49.15 -22.13
CA GLY A 33 -39.50 48.20 -21.75
C GLY A 33 -39.10 46.82 -22.32
N SER A 34 -39.92 45.80 -22.60
CA SER A 34 -41.34 45.47 -22.36
C SER A 34 -41.54 43.94 -22.56
N SER A 35 -42.76 43.38 -22.46
CA SER A 35 -43.05 41.93 -22.58
C SER A 35 -44.56 41.66 -22.83
N PRO A 36 -45.04 40.41 -23.01
CA PRO A 36 -44.53 39.22 -23.73
C PRO A 36 -45.57 38.68 -24.77
N MET A 37 -45.36 37.49 -25.36
CA MET A 37 -46.32 36.34 -25.44
C MET A 37 -45.73 35.18 -26.31
N PRO A 38 -46.21 33.91 -26.20
CA PRO A 38 -45.52 32.74 -26.74
C PRO A 38 -46.24 32.01 -27.90
N SER A 39 -45.51 31.12 -28.57
CA SER A 39 -46.04 30.02 -29.40
C SER A 39 -45.07 28.83 -29.45
N SER A 40 -45.62 27.61 -29.61
CA SER A 40 -44.86 26.34 -29.70
C SER A 40 -44.95 25.78 -31.15
N PRO A 41 -44.42 24.56 -31.47
CA PRO A 41 -43.58 24.32 -32.67
C PRO A 41 -44.38 23.97 -33.95
N PRO A 42 -43.69 23.74 -35.10
CA PRO A 42 -43.46 22.33 -35.49
C PRO A 42 -42.21 22.02 -36.37
N ALA A 43 -41.82 20.73 -36.34
CA ALA A 43 -41.39 19.88 -37.48
C ALA A 43 -40.05 20.10 -38.25
N GLU A 44 -39.76 19.09 -39.07
CA GLU A 44 -38.50 18.76 -39.79
C GLU A 44 -38.50 19.30 -41.24
N PHE A 45 -37.33 19.55 -41.85
CA PHE A 45 -36.77 18.77 -43.00
C PHE A 45 -35.46 19.34 -43.60
N ASN A 46 -34.87 18.59 -44.54
CA ASN A 46 -33.51 18.60 -45.11
C ASN A 46 -33.04 19.81 -45.97
N MET A 47 -31.70 19.99 -45.96
CA MET A 47 -30.75 20.32 -47.08
C MET A 47 -30.87 21.63 -47.90
N VAL A 48 -29.72 22.28 -48.17
CA VAL A 48 -29.02 22.37 -49.50
C VAL A 48 -27.68 23.16 -49.37
N HIS A 49 -26.77 23.01 -50.34
CA HIS A 49 -25.35 23.47 -50.36
C HIS A 49 -25.09 24.90 -50.90
N GLY A 50 -23.86 25.38 -50.64
CA GLY A 50 -23.10 26.47 -51.30
C GLY A 50 -21.97 26.96 -50.37
N VAL A 51 -20.66 26.66 -50.49
CA VAL A 51 -19.68 26.47 -51.61
C VAL A 51 -19.07 27.81 -52.09
N GLU A 52 -17.80 27.78 -52.56
CA GLU A 52 -16.83 28.87 -52.81
C GLU A 52 -16.00 29.23 -51.55
N ASP A 53 -14.77 28.73 -51.28
CA ASP A 53 -13.56 28.25 -52.02
C ASP A 53 -12.40 29.29 -51.88
N ASP A 54 -11.09 28.97 -51.93
CA ASP A 54 -10.38 27.66 -52.00
C ASP A 54 -9.79 27.27 -50.60
N ASP A 55 -8.50 27.04 -50.26
CA ASP A 55 -7.17 27.07 -50.94
C ASP A 55 -6.12 26.24 -50.12
N ASP A 56 -4.88 26.06 -50.63
CA ASP A 56 -3.68 25.41 -50.01
C ASP A 56 -3.81 23.94 -49.51
N ILE A 57 -3.69 22.97 -50.43
CA ILE A 57 -3.39 21.54 -50.17
C ILE A 57 -2.22 21.12 -51.07
N GLU A 58 -1.18 20.48 -50.51
CA GLU A 58 -0.15 19.79 -51.29
C GLU A 58 -0.47 18.28 -51.43
N GLU A 59 -0.22 17.74 -52.62
CA GLU A 59 -0.53 16.36 -53.02
C GLU A 59 0.62 15.40 -52.70
N GLU A 60 0.32 14.10 -52.55
CA GLU A 60 1.13 13.08 -53.24
C GLU A 60 0.28 11.83 -53.57
N ALA A 61 0.57 11.19 -54.70
CA ALA A 61 -0.28 10.16 -55.30
C ALA A 61 0.48 8.83 -55.52
N GLN A 62 -0.28 7.76 -55.76
CA GLN A 62 0.23 6.41 -55.99
C GLN A 62 0.99 6.29 -57.33
N ILE A 63 2.09 5.52 -57.36
CA ILE A 63 2.54 4.66 -58.48
C ILE A 63 3.52 3.60 -57.92
N GLN A 64 3.02 2.37 -57.77
CA GLN A 64 3.52 1.11 -58.39
C GLN A 64 4.97 1.11 -58.96
N ASP A 65 5.86 0.15 -58.65
CA ASP A 65 5.89 -1.24 -59.19
C ASP A 65 6.93 -2.18 -58.51
N ASP A 66 6.94 -3.45 -58.95
CA ASP A 66 8.01 -4.48 -58.95
C ASP A 66 8.45 -5.28 -57.69
N LEU A 67 8.20 -6.61 -57.80
CA LEU A 67 9.03 -7.79 -57.47
C LEU A 67 9.31 -8.21 -56.01
N ASP A 68 8.65 -9.30 -55.60
CA ASP A 68 9.16 -10.68 -55.43
C ASP A 68 10.54 -10.96 -54.77
N ASP A 69 10.68 -12.20 -54.27
CA ASP A 69 11.87 -12.81 -53.64
C ASP A 69 12.36 -12.22 -52.30
N LEU A 70 11.62 -12.50 -51.20
CA LEU A 70 12.17 -13.00 -49.91
C LEU A 70 11.08 -13.12 -48.80
N ASP A 71 10.41 -14.28 -48.74
CA ASP A 71 10.08 -15.03 -47.50
C ASP A 71 9.30 -16.34 -47.83
N GLU A 72 9.65 -17.00 -48.93
CA GLU A 72 9.37 -18.42 -49.10
C GLU A 72 10.31 -19.22 -48.15
N MET A 73 9.80 -20.26 -47.49
CA MET A 73 10.41 -21.04 -46.37
C MET A 73 10.05 -20.62 -44.92
N ALA A 74 8.76 -20.53 -44.60
CA ALA A 74 8.27 -20.66 -43.21
C ALA A 74 6.86 -21.30 -43.10
N GLU A 75 6.52 -22.25 -43.98
CA GLU A 75 5.37 -23.13 -43.76
C GLU A 75 5.70 -24.17 -42.69
N ASP A 76 5.04 -24.11 -41.52
CA ASP A 76 4.66 -25.26 -40.69
C ASP A 76 3.85 -24.79 -39.46
N ASP A 77 2.56 -24.51 -39.64
CA ASP A 77 1.59 -24.46 -38.54
C ASP A 77 0.30 -25.15 -39.02
N VAL A 78 -0.06 -26.27 -38.37
CA VAL A 78 -1.03 -27.23 -38.92
C VAL A 78 -2.46 -26.80 -38.59
N ASP A 79 -3.17 -26.31 -39.61
CA ASP A 79 -4.57 -25.86 -39.50
C ASP A 79 -5.54 -27.04 -39.27
N LEU A 80 -5.82 -27.30 -37.99
CA LEU A 80 -6.56 -28.48 -37.48
C LEU A 80 -8.07 -28.48 -37.76
N PHE A 81 -8.61 -27.52 -38.52
CA PHE A 81 -10.07 -27.34 -38.70
C PHE A 81 -10.53 -27.24 -40.16
N ARG A 82 -10.17 -28.23 -41.00
CA ARG A 82 -10.84 -28.44 -42.30
C ARG A 82 -12.01 -29.43 -42.24
N GLU A 83 -12.97 -29.20 -43.14
CA GLU A 83 -14.15 -30.03 -43.33
C GLU A 83 -13.76 -31.45 -43.76
N GLY A 84 -14.27 -32.47 -43.04
CA GLY A 84 -13.93 -33.87 -43.27
C GLY A 84 -14.27 -34.82 -42.11
N PHE A 85 -14.45 -34.29 -40.89
CA PHE A 85 -14.69 -35.08 -39.67
C PHE A 85 -15.91 -36.03 -39.70
N GLU A 86 -16.90 -35.80 -40.57
CA GLU A 86 -18.05 -36.73 -40.76
C GLU A 86 -17.73 -37.94 -41.67
N ALA A 87 -16.50 -38.07 -42.19
CA ALA A 87 -16.07 -39.23 -42.97
C ALA A 87 -15.62 -40.41 -42.10
N ASP A 88 -14.92 -40.14 -40.99
CA ASP A 88 -14.36 -41.17 -40.10
C ASP A 88 -15.39 -41.80 -39.16
N TYR A 89 -16.57 -41.19 -39.01
CA TYR A 89 -17.72 -41.74 -38.27
C TYR A 89 -18.70 -42.53 -39.16
N ARG A 90 -18.24 -43.03 -40.31
CA ARG A 90 -19.01 -43.94 -41.15
C ARG A 90 -18.54 -45.37 -40.91
N ASP A 91 -19.47 -46.23 -40.50
CA ASP A 91 -19.19 -47.67 -40.34
C ASP A 91 -18.61 -48.24 -41.64
N ARG A 92 -17.44 -48.90 -41.53
CA ARG A 92 -16.87 -49.71 -42.61
C ARG A 92 -17.43 -51.12 -42.51
N GLU A 93 -17.90 -51.66 -43.63
CA GLU A 93 -18.53 -52.98 -43.71
C GLU A 93 -17.52 -54.17 -43.61
N ASP A 94 -16.25 -53.91 -43.31
CA ASP A 94 -15.11 -54.86 -43.45
C ASP A 94 -14.19 -54.96 -42.21
N ASP A 95 -14.58 -54.47 -41.03
CA ASP A 95 -13.80 -54.62 -39.78
C ASP A 95 -13.94 -56.04 -39.16
N MET A 96 -13.46 -57.05 -39.91
CA MET A 96 -13.29 -58.44 -39.45
C MET A 96 -11.84 -58.69 -39.02
N TYR A 97 -11.63 -59.30 -37.85
CA TYR A 97 -10.30 -59.66 -37.36
C TYR A 97 -9.68 -60.80 -38.19
N GLU A 98 -8.52 -60.58 -38.82
CA GLU A 98 -7.73 -61.67 -39.43
C GLU A 98 -7.20 -62.63 -38.34
N GLY A 99 -7.87 -63.77 -38.19
CA GLY A 99 -7.58 -64.75 -37.15
C GLY A 99 -6.37 -65.64 -37.43
N ILE A 100 -5.41 -65.67 -36.50
CA ILE A 100 -4.50 -66.81 -36.31
C ILE A 100 -4.75 -67.38 -34.90
N GLY A 101 -5.59 -68.41 -34.82
CA GLY A 101 -5.90 -69.11 -33.56
C GLY A 101 -7.27 -68.82 -32.95
N LEU A 102 -8.18 -68.17 -33.68
CA LEU A 102 -9.61 -68.17 -33.38
C LEU A 102 -10.24 -69.43 -34.01
N ASP A 103 -10.98 -70.21 -33.23
CA ASP A 103 -11.59 -71.51 -33.61
C ASP A 103 -13.11 -71.33 -33.71
N ASP A 104 -13.50 -70.37 -34.55
CA ASP A 104 -14.85 -69.81 -34.58
C ASP A 104 -15.78 -70.52 -35.60
N GLU A 105 -15.30 -71.55 -36.30
CA GLU A 105 -16.12 -72.46 -37.12
C GLU A 105 -16.80 -73.55 -36.25
N GLY A 106 -17.52 -73.13 -35.21
CA GLY A 106 -18.21 -74.01 -34.27
C GLY A 106 -19.59 -73.48 -33.85
N GLU A 107 -20.66 -74.16 -34.29
CA GLU A 107 -22.03 -73.89 -33.81
C GLU A 107 -22.23 -74.48 -32.39
N TYR A 108 -21.64 -73.81 -31.39
CA TYR A 108 -21.74 -74.19 -29.98
C TYR A 108 -23.15 -73.94 -29.44
N GLY A 109 -24.00 -74.96 -29.48
CA GLY A 109 -25.32 -74.92 -28.84
C GLY A 109 -25.25 -74.64 -27.33
N ASP A 110 -26.30 -74.00 -26.78
CA ASP A 110 -26.35 -73.49 -25.41
C ASP A 110 -25.84 -74.49 -24.36
N MET A 111 -24.68 -74.19 -23.75
CA MET A 111 -24.14 -74.97 -22.65
C MET A 111 -25.02 -74.84 -21.41
N ASP A 112 -25.48 -75.98 -20.90
CA ASP A 112 -26.32 -76.05 -19.69
C ASP A 112 -25.67 -75.30 -18.51
N LEU A 113 -26.50 -74.59 -17.75
CA LEU A 113 -26.09 -73.59 -16.76
C LEU A 113 -25.26 -74.21 -15.62
N ALA A 114 -25.48 -75.51 -15.35
CA ALA A 114 -24.68 -76.31 -14.43
C ALA A 114 -23.26 -76.59 -14.95
N ALA A 115 -23.08 -76.82 -16.25
CA ALA A 115 -21.78 -77.05 -16.87
C ALA A 115 -20.95 -75.75 -16.91
N ARG A 116 -21.59 -74.62 -17.26
CA ARG A 116 -20.95 -73.29 -17.24
C ARG A 116 -20.35 -72.95 -15.88
N ARG A 117 -21.12 -73.12 -14.79
CA ARG A 117 -20.64 -72.93 -13.41
C ARG A 117 -19.48 -73.86 -13.01
N GLN A 118 -19.42 -75.08 -13.55
CA GLN A 118 -18.31 -76.00 -13.26
C GLN A 118 -17.02 -75.59 -13.97
N LEU A 119 -17.09 -75.17 -15.23
CA LEU A 119 -15.95 -74.63 -15.99
C LEU A 119 -15.41 -73.34 -15.36
N GLU A 120 -16.31 -72.44 -14.97
CA GLU A 120 -16.00 -71.17 -14.30
C GLU A 120 -15.30 -71.40 -12.94
N ALA A 121 -15.82 -72.32 -12.12
CA ALA A 121 -15.18 -72.73 -10.87
C ALA A 121 -13.83 -73.47 -11.07
N GLN A 122 -13.58 -74.05 -12.24
CA GLN A 122 -12.32 -74.70 -12.60
C GLN A 122 -11.26 -73.68 -13.06
N LEU A 123 -11.65 -72.68 -13.87
CA LEU A 123 -10.81 -71.54 -14.25
C LEU A 123 -10.39 -70.72 -13.02
N ASN A 124 -11.36 -70.31 -12.20
CA ASN A 124 -11.11 -69.51 -10.99
C ASN A 124 -10.22 -70.25 -9.96
N ARG A 125 -10.22 -71.60 -9.98
CA ARG A 125 -9.27 -72.43 -9.22
C ARG A 125 -7.85 -72.40 -9.81
N ARG A 126 -7.71 -72.53 -11.13
CA ARG A 126 -6.41 -72.45 -11.82
C ARG A 126 -5.76 -71.08 -11.62
N ASP A 127 -6.52 -70.02 -11.74
CA ASP A 127 -5.98 -68.67 -11.71
C ASP A 127 -5.63 -68.24 -10.26
N ARG A 128 -6.32 -68.77 -9.24
CA ARG A 128 -5.87 -68.73 -7.83
C ARG A 128 -4.54 -69.46 -7.58
N GLU A 129 -4.22 -70.53 -8.31
CA GLU A 129 -2.91 -71.19 -8.24
C GLU A 129 -1.80 -70.39 -8.96
N VAL A 130 -2.13 -69.71 -10.07
CA VAL A 130 -1.22 -68.78 -10.75
C VAL A 130 -0.91 -67.56 -9.88
N ALA A 131 -1.93 -66.92 -9.29
CA ALA A 131 -1.76 -65.79 -8.37
C ALA A 131 -0.90 -66.18 -7.14
N ARG A 132 -1.09 -67.39 -6.59
CA ARG A 132 -0.25 -67.94 -5.52
C ARG A 132 1.22 -68.14 -5.93
N ARG A 133 1.49 -68.50 -7.19
CA ARG A 133 2.86 -68.58 -7.73
C ARG A 133 3.50 -67.20 -7.91
N GLN A 134 2.71 -66.17 -8.23
CA GLN A 134 3.20 -64.81 -8.50
C GLN A 134 3.24 -63.88 -7.26
N ARG A 135 2.73 -64.32 -6.10
CA ARG A 135 2.73 -63.56 -4.83
C ARG A 135 2.04 -62.19 -4.89
N ILE A 136 0.99 -62.06 -5.70
CA ILE A 136 0.19 -60.84 -5.80
C ILE A 136 -0.57 -60.61 -4.47
N PRO A 137 -0.60 -59.38 -3.91
CA PRO A 137 -1.37 -59.08 -2.69
C PRO A 137 -2.87 -59.34 -2.85
N ALA A 138 -3.52 -59.84 -1.79
CA ALA A 138 -4.91 -60.28 -1.83
C ALA A 138 -5.94 -59.19 -2.16
N ALA A 139 -5.58 -57.90 -2.04
CA ALA A 139 -6.45 -56.76 -2.33
C ALA A 139 -6.72 -56.51 -3.83
N PHE A 140 -6.00 -57.21 -4.73
CA PHE A 140 -6.19 -57.12 -6.19
C PHE A 140 -6.91 -58.34 -6.79
N LEU A 141 -7.53 -59.17 -5.96
CA LEU A 141 -8.47 -60.21 -6.41
C LEU A 141 -9.88 -59.61 -6.42
N PRO A 142 -10.65 -59.74 -7.51
CA PRO A 142 -12.08 -59.43 -7.48
C PRO A 142 -12.76 -60.28 -6.40
N GLY A 143 -13.40 -59.61 -5.44
CA GLY A 143 -14.30 -60.21 -4.47
C GLY A 143 -15.74 -60.00 -4.91
N ASP A 144 -16.50 -61.09 -5.01
CA ASP A 144 -17.94 -61.02 -5.26
C ASP A 144 -18.65 -60.55 -3.97
N GLU A 145 -18.91 -59.26 -3.85
CA GLU A 145 -19.71 -58.65 -2.78
C GLU A 145 -21.10 -58.25 -3.29
N ASP A 146 -22.00 -59.22 -3.50
CA ASP A 146 -23.34 -59.19 -2.88
C ASP A 146 -24.10 -60.53 -3.05
N ASP A 147 -24.43 -61.17 -1.92
CA ASP A 147 -25.75 -61.77 -1.64
C ASP A 147 -25.71 -62.37 -0.22
N GLY A 148 -26.63 -61.96 0.66
CA GLY A 148 -26.49 -62.16 2.10
C GLY A 148 -27.22 -63.39 2.68
N ASP A 149 -26.50 -64.22 3.44
CA ASP A 149 -27.02 -64.87 4.65
C ASP A 149 -25.88 -65.38 5.54
N ILE A 150 -25.71 -64.84 6.76
CA ILE A 150 -24.63 -65.23 7.70
C ILE A 150 -25.24 -65.98 8.89
N ASP A 151 -25.09 -67.31 8.88
CA ASP A 151 -25.48 -68.20 9.98
C ASP A 151 -24.58 -67.96 11.22
N LEU A 152 -25.19 -67.45 12.29
CA LEU A 152 -24.52 -67.08 13.55
C LEU A 152 -24.22 -68.27 14.49
N THR A 153 -24.45 -69.53 14.08
CA THR A 153 -24.45 -70.66 15.02
C THR A 153 -23.12 -71.43 15.20
N ALA A 154 -22.07 -71.14 14.41
CA ALA A 154 -20.90 -72.04 14.28
C ALA A 154 -19.51 -71.47 14.66
N GLN A 155 -19.31 -71.01 15.90
CA GLN A 155 -17.95 -70.77 16.46
C GLN A 155 -17.48 -71.85 17.45
N PRO A 156 -16.37 -72.58 17.20
CA PRO A 156 -15.80 -73.53 18.15
C PRO A 156 -15.01 -72.83 19.28
N ARG A 157 -15.56 -72.87 20.49
CA ARG A 157 -14.98 -72.25 21.70
C ARG A 157 -13.56 -72.75 22.03
N ARG A 158 -12.67 -71.82 22.40
CA ARG A 158 -11.58 -72.08 23.37
C ARG A 158 -11.67 -71.12 24.55
N ARG A 159 -12.09 -71.65 25.71
CA ARG A 159 -11.80 -71.08 27.04
C ARG A 159 -10.37 -71.48 27.45
N ARG A 160 -9.75 -70.92 28.50
CA ARG A 160 -9.74 -69.59 29.19
C ARG A 160 -8.84 -69.82 30.40
N HIS A 161 -7.83 -68.98 30.62
CA HIS A 161 -7.27 -68.75 31.95
C HIS A 161 -7.06 -67.24 32.11
N HIS A 162 -7.07 -66.75 33.35
CA HIS A 162 -7.41 -65.37 33.68
C HIS A 162 -6.91 -65.04 35.08
N TYR A 163 -6.76 -63.73 35.33
CA TYR A 163 -6.50 -63.05 36.61
C TYR A 163 -5.00 -62.91 36.94
N ASP A 164 -4.52 -61.78 37.48
CA ASP A 164 -5.18 -60.55 37.98
C ASP A 164 -4.53 -59.26 37.41
N GLU A 165 -5.08 -58.09 37.78
CA GLU A 165 -4.52 -56.73 37.61
C GLU A 165 -4.49 -56.15 36.17
N ASP A 166 -5.26 -55.13 35.78
CA ASP A 166 -6.67 -54.77 36.10
C ASP A 166 -7.24 -53.78 35.02
N PRO A 167 -8.55 -53.47 34.95
CA PRO A 167 -9.18 -53.03 33.69
C PRO A 167 -9.83 -51.61 33.63
N ASP A 168 -9.69 -50.74 34.65
CA ASP A 168 -10.35 -49.42 34.68
C ASP A 168 -9.36 -48.25 34.41
N ASP A 169 -9.37 -47.67 33.19
CA ASP A 169 -9.08 -46.23 32.89
C ASP A 169 -9.01 -45.86 31.38
N MET A 170 -8.94 -46.83 30.45
CA MET A 170 -8.70 -46.56 29.01
C MET A 170 -9.71 -47.21 28.04
N MET A 171 -11.00 -46.91 28.21
CA MET A 171 -12.05 -47.16 27.19
C MET A 171 -13.07 -46.01 27.12
N ASP A 172 -12.64 -44.80 26.71
CA ASP A 172 -13.57 -43.74 26.30
C ASP A 172 -12.95 -42.68 25.34
N THR A 173 -11.90 -43.05 24.59
CA THR A 173 -11.49 -42.26 23.41
C THR A 173 -12.41 -42.61 22.25
N ASP A 174 -13.40 -41.76 22.00
CA ASP A 174 -14.30 -41.83 20.84
C ASP A 174 -13.49 -42.03 19.55
N ILE A 175 -13.87 -42.98 18.70
CA ILE A 175 -13.17 -43.29 17.44
C ILE A 175 -13.24 -42.08 16.49
N MET A 176 -14.29 -41.26 16.60
CA MET A 176 -14.40 -39.99 15.89
C MET A 176 -13.49 -38.88 16.45
N ALA A 177 -12.81 -39.10 17.58
CA ALA A 177 -11.86 -38.19 18.22
C ALA A 177 -10.38 -38.51 17.94
N GLU A 178 -10.06 -39.61 17.25
CA GLU A 178 -8.68 -40.01 16.97
C GLU A 178 -7.91 -38.94 16.16
N GLU A 179 -6.71 -38.58 16.62
CA GLU A 179 -5.88 -37.52 16.05
C GLU A 179 -4.70 -38.10 15.24
N LEU A 180 -4.29 -37.39 14.18
CA LEU A 180 -3.20 -37.83 13.30
C LEU A 180 -1.83 -37.33 13.81
N SER A 181 -0.77 -38.03 13.40
CA SER A 181 0.60 -37.53 13.52
C SER A 181 0.90 -36.50 12.43
N LEU A 182 1.91 -35.65 12.65
CA LEU A 182 2.34 -34.64 11.67
C LEU A 182 2.83 -35.28 10.35
N GLU A 183 3.43 -36.47 10.43
CA GLU A 183 3.83 -37.27 9.26
C GLU A 183 2.61 -37.74 8.47
N ALA A 184 1.55 -38.20 9.16
CA ALA A 184 0.31 -38.66 8.53
C ALA A 184 -0.54 -37.54 7.91
N LEU A 185 -0.24 -36.26 8.18
CA LEU A 185 -0.83 -35.13 7.45
C LEU A 185 -0.28 -34.98 6.03
N GLY A 186 1.01 -35.30 5.82
CA GLY A 186 1.67 -35.16 4.52
C GLY A 186 1.26 -36.21 3.49
N ASP A 187 0.73 -37.34 3.95
CA ASP A 187 0.21 -38.44 3.15
C ASP A 187 -1.27 -38.18 2.76
N VAL A 188 -1.47 -37.38 1.71
CA VAL A 188 -2.79 -36.88 1.26
C VAL A 188 -3.65 -38.01 0.66
N LYS A 189 -4.64 -38.50 1.43
CA LYS A 189 -5.48 -39.67 1.07
C LYS A 189 -6.84 -39.33 0.43
N ALA A 190 -7.04 -38.09 -0.02
CA ALA A 190 -8.28 -37.63 -0.65
C ALA A 190 -8.06 -37.16 -2.10
N SER A 191 -9.14 -37.08 -2.88
CA SER A 191 -9.07 -36.71 -4.31
C SER A 191 -8.62 -35.26 -4.52
N SER A 192 -8.92 -34.40 -3.55
CA SER A 192 -8.54 -32.98 -3.53
C SER A 192 -8.03 -32.56 -2.17
N LEU A 193 -7.15 -31.55 -2.15
CA LEU A 193 -6.62 -30.98 -0.91
C LEU A 193 -7.73 -30.37 -0.04
N THR A 194 -8.76 -29.79 -0.68
CA THR A 194 -9.96 -29.26 -0.02
C THR A 194 -10.76 -30.34 0.71
N GLU A 195 -10.88 -31.54 0.15
CA GLU A 195 -11.53 -32.68 0.83
C GLU A 195 -10.66 -33.21 1.96
N TRP A 196 -9.34 -33.31 1.78
CA TRP A 196 -8.40 -33.70 2.83
C TRP A 196 -8.51 -32.78 4.06
N VAL A 197 -8.52 -31.47 3.82
CA VAL A 197 -8.69 -30.42 4.83
C VAL A 197 -10.09 -30.39 5.45
N SER A 198 -11.10 -30.97 4.80
CA SER A 198 -12.45 -31.06 5.38
C SER A 198 -12.65 -32.22 6.36
N GLN A 199 -11.72 -33.18 6.43
CA GLN A 199 -11.83 -34.33 7.34
C GLN A 199 -11.62 -33.90 8.80
N PRO A 200 -12.49 -34.29 9.76
CA PRO A 200 -12.45 -33.75 11.12
C PRO A 200 -11.18 -34.13 11.91
N SER A 201 -10.60 -35.31 11.66
CA SER A 201 -9.31 -35.74 12.23
C SER A 201 -8.16 -34.85 11.73
N VAL A 202 -8.11 -34.57 10.42
CA VAL A 202 -7.16 -33.63 9.80
C VAL A 202 -7.36 -32.23 10.38
N GLN A 203 -8.60 -31.75 10.52
CA GLN A 203 -8.91 -30.44 11.11
C GLN A 203 -8.43 -30.30 12.56
N ARG A 204 -8.73 -31.27 13.45
CA ARG A 204 -8.23 -31.22 14.84
C ARG A 204 -6.71 -31.19 14.88
N THR A 205 -6.07 -32.04 14.09
CA THR A 205 -4.61 -32.11 14.00
C THR A 205 -4.04 -30.76 13.53
N ILE A 206 -4.56 -30.17 12.46
CA ILE A 206 -4.13 -28.85 11.97
C ILE A 206 -4.36 -27.75 13.02
N LYS A 207 -5.48 -27.76 13.75
CA LYS A 207 -5.73 -26.82 14.86
C LYS A 207 -4.70 -26.96 15.97
N ARG A 208 -4.39 -28.19 16.39
CA ARG A 208 -3.34 -28.51 17.38
C ARG A 208 -1.98 -28.00 16.90
N GLU A 209 -1.64 -28.22 15.63
CA GLU A 209 -0.35 -27.80 15.08
C GLU A 209 -0.21 -26.27 14.95
N PHE A 210 -1.28 -25.53 14.60
CA PHE A 210 -1.31 -24.06 14.64
C PHE A 210 -1.24 -23.52 16.08
N LYS A 211 -1.95 -24.15 17.04
CA LYS A 211 -1.92 -23.75 18.46
C LYS A 211 -0.53 -23.94 19.07
N ALA A 212 0.15 -25.03 18.70
CA ALA A 212 1.55 -25.23 19.02
C ALA A 212 2.44 -24.15 18.38
N PHE A 213 2.27 -23.85 17.08
CA PHE A 213 3.05 -22.80 16.40
C PHE A 213 2.95 -21.42 17.09
N LEU A 214 1.73 -20.96 17.40
CA LEU A 214 1.53 -19.66 18.07
C LEU A 214 2.13 -19.58 19.49
N THR A 215 2.33 -20.72 20.16
CA THR A 215 2.83 -20.78 21.55
C THR A 215 4.30 -21.20 21.67
N SER A 216 4.84 -21.96 20.71
CA SER A 216 6.22 -22.47 20.74
C SER A 216 7.20 -21.71 19.85
N TYR A 217 6.73 -20.85 18.93
CA TYR A 217 7.62 -20.10 18.04
C TYR A 217 8.33 -18.96 18.81
N THR A 218 9.67 -19.00 18.76
CA THR A 218 10.57 -17.99 19.31
C THR A 218 11.47 -17.44 18.21
N ASP A 219 11.74 -16.14 18.25
CA ASP A 219 12.66 -15.48 17.31
C ASP A 219 14.12 -15.93 17.53
N THR A 220 14.98 -15.53 16.60
CA THR A 220 16.44 -15.50 16.72
C THR A 220 16.93 -14.82 18.01
N SER A 221 16.26 -13.75 18.46
CA SER A 221 16.49 -13.09 19.76
C SER A 221 15.97 -13.86 20.98
N GLY A 222 15.36 -15.05 20.81
CA GLY A 222 14.83 -15.89 21.88
C GLY A 222 13.53 -15.41 22.53
N SER A 223 12.88 -14.38 21.98
CA SER A 223 11.59 -13.85 22.45
C SER A 223 10.41 -14.47 21.70
N SER A 224 9.25 -14.62 22.35
CA SER A 224 8.03 -15.11 21.68
C SER A 224 7.35 -13.96 20.94
N VAL A 225 7.56 -13.91 19.62
CA VAL A 225 6.98 -12.89 18.72
C VAL A 225 5.45 -12.89 18.81
N TYR A 226 4.82 -14.06 18.75
CA TYR A 226 3.37 -14.17 18.73
C TYR A 226 2.73 -13.90 20.09
N GLY A 227 3.36 -14.30 21.21
CA GLY A 227 2.89 -13.94 22.55
C GLY A 227 2.87 -12.42 22.79
N ASN A 228 3.87 -11.70 22.28
CA ASN A 228 3.89 -10.23 22.34
C ASN A 228 2.86 -9.60 21.39
N ARG A 229 2.73 -10.08 20.14
CA ARG A 229 1.69 -9.59 19.20
C ARG A 229 0.28 -9.79 19.74
N ILE A 230 0.00 -10.92 20.37
CA ILE A 230 -1.31 -11.24 20.99
C ILE A 230 -1.60 -10.34 22.19
N ARG A 231 -0.59 -10.00 22.99
CA ARG A 231 -0.72 -8.99 24.05
C ARG A 231 -1.09 -7.62 23.48
N THR A 232 -0.33 -7.14 22.49
CA THR A 232 -0.61 -5.85 21.83
C THR A 232 -1.97 -5.82 21.13
N LEU A 233 -2.42 -6.95 20.56
CA LEU A 233 -3.78 -7.11 20.01
C LEU A 233 -4.85 -6.90 21.08
N GLY A 234 -4.69 -7.51 22.25
CA GLY A 234 -5.60 -7.34 23.40
C GLY A 234 -5.56 -5.93 24.01
N GLU A 235 -4.39 -5.29 24.05
CA GLU A 235 -4.22 -3.91 24.54
C GLU A 235 -4.85 -2.87 23.60
N ILE A 236 -4.74 -3.07 22.28
CA ILE A 236 -5.33 -2.20 21.26
C ILE A 236 -6.82 -2.52 21.01
N ASN A 237 -7.27 -3.74 21.33
CA ASN A 237 -8.58 -4.30 20.99
C ASN A 237 -8.77 -4.43 19.46
N ALA A 238 -7.81 -5.09 18.80
CA ALA A 238 -7.85 -5.30 17.35
C ALA A 238 -8.42 -6.68 16.98
N GLU A 239 -9.25 -6.74 15.93
CA GLU A 239 -9.80 -8.00 15.39
C GLU A 239 -8.86 -8.71 14.40
N SER A 240 -7.63 -8.22 14.21
CA SER A 240 -6.68 -8.70 13.20
C SER A 240 -5.34 -9.12 13.81
N LEU A 241 -4.96 -10.39 13.60
CA LEU A 241 -3.68 -10.96 14.05
C LEU A 241 -2.74 -11.15 12.85
N GLU A 242 -1.54 -10.56 12.90
CA GLU A 242 -0.58 -10.61 11.79
C GLU A 242 0.45 -11.75 11.95
N VAL A 243 0.48 -12.64 10.96
CA VAL A 243 1.33 -13.84 10.91
C VAL A 243 2.22 -13.83 9.67
N SER A 244 3.52 -14.04 9.87
CA SER A 244 4.48 -14.19 8.77
C SER A 244 4.34 -15.59 8.16
N TYR A 245 4.26 -15.66 6.83
CA TYR A 245 4.33 -16.93 6.11
C TYR A 245 5.72 -17.58 6.22
N GLU A 246 6.79 -16.78 6.33
CA GLU A 246 8.17 -17.25 6.47
C GLU A 246 8.36 -18.09 7.75
N HIS A 247 7.98 -17.54 8.91
CA HIS A 247 8.02 -18.22 10.22
C HIS A 247 7.24 -19.56 10.19
N LEU A 248 6.15 -19.59 9.43
CA LEU A 248 5.27 -20.75 9.26
C LEU A 248 5.95 -21.81 8.35
N SER A 249 6.69 -21.37 7.34
CA SER A 249 7.47 -22.25 6.45
C SER A 249 8.70 -22.86 7.14
N GLU A 250 9.43 -22.09 7.95
CA GLU A 250 10.59 -22.57 8.74
C GLU A 250 10.17 -23.66 9.73
N SER A 251 9.07 -23.43 10.44
CA SER A 251 8.63 -24.32 11.52
C SER A 251 7.78 -25.51 11.02
N LYS A 252 6.87 -25.29 10.06
CA LYS A 252 5.86 -26.28 9.61
C LYS A 252 5.51 -26.11 8.12
N ALA A 253 6.47 -26.34 7.24
CA ALA A 253 6.31 -26.26 5.77
C ALA A 253 5.06 -26.96 5.18
N ILE A 254 4.58 -28.06 5.78
CA ILE A 254 3.34 -28.75 5.37
C ILE A 254 2.12 -27.81 5.48
N LEU A 255 2.00 -27.07 6.59
CA LEU A 255 0.91 -26.11 6.80
C LEU A 255 1.03 -24.92 5.86
N ALA A 256 2.25 -24.45 5.57
CA ALA A 256 2.50 -23.39 4.58
C ALA A 256 2.03 -23.81 3.17
N TYR A 257 2.34 -25.05 2.76
CA TYR A 257 1.87 -25.64 1.50
C TYR A 257 0.34 -25.78 1.44
N PHE A 258 -0.31 -26.19 2.54
CA PHE A 258 -1.78 -26.24 2.60
C PHE A 258 -2.42 -24.84 2.56
N LEU A 259 -1.80 -23.86 3.22
CA LEU A 259 -2.26 -22.47 3.26
C LEU A 259 -2.17 -21.76 1.90
N ALA A 260 -1.16 -22.09 1.08
CA ALA A 260 -1.01 -21.54 -0.27
C ALA A 260 -2.09 -22.08 -1.24
N ASN A 261 -2.40 -23.39 -1.15
CA ASN A 261 -3.27 -24.09 -2.10
C ASN A 261 -4.76 -24.11 -1.70
N ALA A 262 -5.07 -24.17 -0.40
CA ALA A 262 -6.44 -24.21 0.14
C ALA A 262 -6.67 -23.15 1.25
N PRO A 263 -6.37 -21.85 1.00
CA PRO A 263 -6.48 -20.79 2.01
C PRO A 263 -7.89 -20.63 2.60
N ALA A 264 -8.94 -20.89 1.82
CA ALA A 264 -10.33 -20.62 2.21
C ALA A 264 -10.80 -21.44 3.43
N GLU A 265 -10.31 -22.67 3.59
CA GLU A 265 -10.61 -23.51 4.76
C GLU A 265 -9.52 -23.40 5.83
N MET A 266 -8.24 -23.26 5.42
CA MET A 266 -7.13 -23.04 6.36
C MET A 266 -7.32 -21.78 7.21
N LEU A 267 -7.77 -20.66 6.62
CA LEU A 267 -7.99 -19.42 7.37
C LEU A 267 -9.12 -19.55 8.40
N LYS A 268 -10.22 -20.26 8.10
CA LYS A 268 -11.28 -20.51 9.09
C LYS A 268 -10.75 -21.26 10.32
N LEU A 269 -9.97 -22.33 10.07
CA LEU A 269 -9.36 -23.13 11.13
C LEU A 269 -8.34 -22.31 11.94
N PHE A 270 -7.63 -21.38 11.29
CA PHE A 270 -6.60 -20.55 11.94
C PHE A 270 -7.23 -19.39 12.74
N ASP A 271 -8.31 -18.78 12.26
CA ASP A 271 -9.12 -17.78 12.96
C ASP A 271 -9.69 -18.35 14.27
N GLU A 272 -10.23 -19.58 14.24
CA GLU A 272 -10.69 -20.29 15.43
C GLU A 272 -9.54 -20.55 16.43
N VAL A 273 -8.36 -20.98 15.95
CA VAL A 273 -7.18 -21.20 16.81
C VAL A 273 -6.63 -19.90 17.38
N ALA A 274 -6.65 -18.80 16.62
CA ALA A 274 -6.24 -17.48 17.09
C ALA A 274 -7.14 -17.01 18.24
N MET A 275 -8.46 -17.19 18.12
CA MET A 275 -9.41 -16.91 19.20
C MET A 275 -9.13 -17.77 20.45
N ASP A 276 -8.89 -19.07 20.26
CA ASP A 276 -8.54 -20.03 21.32
C ASP A 276 -7.28 -19.62 22.13
N VAL A 277 -6.26 -19.07 21.46
CA VAL A 277 -5.02 -18.60 22.10
C VAL A 277 -5.19 -17.20 22.71
N VAL A 278 -5.97 -16.31 22.09
CA VAL A 278 -6.28 -14.99 22.66
C VAL A 278 -7.11 -15.13 23.94
N LEU A 279 -8.11 -16.02 23.98
CA LEU A 279 -8.90 -16.31 25.18
C LEU A 279 -8.07 -16.89 26.34
N LEU A 280 -6.99 -17.63 26.03
CA LEU A 280 -6.05 -18.14 27.04
C LEU A 280 -5.27 -17.00 27.73
N HIS A 281 -5.01 -15.90 27.02
CA HIS A 281 -4.42 -14.69 27.59
C HIS A 281 -5.45 -13.73 28.20
N TYR A 282 -6.65 -13.62 27.61
CA TYR A 282 -7.70 -12.66 27.97
C TYR A 282 -9.09 -13.33 27.96
N PRO A 283 -9.53 -13.98 29.06
CA PRO A 283 -10.78 -14.74 29.09
C PRO A 283 -12.06 -13.94 28.81
N ASP A 284 -12.07 -12.62 29.04
CA ASP A 284 -13.23 -11.75 28.77
C ASP A 284 -13.28 -11.20 27.32
N TYR A 285 -12.32 -11.54 26.44
CA TYR A 285 -12.19 -10.94 25.10
C TYR A 285 -13.39 -11.19 24.18
N GLU A 286 -14.10 -12.31 24.38
CA GLU A 286 -15.35 -12.69 23.67
C GLU A 286 -16.42 -11.59 23.69
N ARG A 287 -16.43 -10.71 24.71
CA ARG A 287 -17.37 -9.59 24.80
C ARG A 287 -17.05 -8.41 23.89
N ILE A 288 -15.85 -8.36 23.32
CA ILE A 288 -15.36 -7.25 22.50
C ILE A 288 -15.48 -7.60 21.01
N HIS A 289 -14.86 -8.72 20.61
CA HIS A 289 -15.00 -9.30 19.28
C HIS A 289 -15.27 -10.81 19.42
N SER A 290 -16.25 -11.33 18.68
CA SER A 290 -16.59 -12.76 18.68
C SER A 290 -15.72 -13.61 17.78
N GLU A 291 -14.94 -12.98 16.88
CA GLU A 291 -14.10 -13.60 15.88
C GLU A 291 -12.82 -12.76 15.71
N ILE A 292 -11.71 -13.40 15.34
CA ILE A 292 -10.41 -12.76 15.07
C ILE A 292 -9.92 -13.28 13.72
N HIS A 293 -9.43 -12.40 12.85
CA HIS A 293 -9.03 -12.73 11.48
C HIS A 293 -7.51 -12.71 11.30
N VAL A 294 -6.92 -13.82 10.83
CA VAL A 294 -5.47 -13.97 10.68
C VAL A 294 -4.98 -13.38 9.35
N ARG A 295 -4.27 -12.26 9.45
CA ARG A 295 -3.67 -11.50 8.35
C ARG A 295 -2.30 -12.08 8.00
N ILE A 296 -2.21 -12.81 6.89
CA ILE A 296 -0.95 -13.34 6.38
C ILE A 296 -0.13 -12.20 5.75
N PHE A 297 1.15 -12.10 6.10
CA PHE A 297 2.12 -11.27 5.39
C PHE A 297 3.34 -12.07 4.92
N ASP A 298 4.11 -11.44 4.04
CA ASP A 298 5.30 -11.97 3.36
C ASP A 298 5.21 -13.36 2.73
N LEU A 299 4.24 -13.51 1.81
CA LEU A 299 4.28 -14.58 0.81
C LEU A 299 5.52 -14.41 -0.10
N PRO A 300 6.37 -15.44 -0.32
CA PRO A 300 7.59 -15.29 -1.11
C PRO A 300 7.32 -15.15 -2.63
N VAL A 301 6.15 -15.58 -3.10
CA VAL A 301 5.78 -15.51 -4.53
C VAL A 301 4.94 -14.27 -4.81
N HIS A 302 5.56 -13.27 -5.44
CA HIS A 302 4.90 -12.04 -5.89
C HIS A 302 4.44 -12.16 -7.36
N TYR A 303 3.20 -11.77 -7.63
CA TYR A 303 2.61 -11.76 -8.98
C TYR A 303 2.15 -10.36 -9.40
N THR A 304 2.35 -10.03 -10.68
CA THR A 304 1.68 -8.89 -11.33
C THR A 304 0.24 -9.24 -11.73
N LEU A 305 -0.64 -8.25 -11.80
CA LEU A 305 -2.05 -8.41 -12.21
C LEU A 305 -2.24 -9.06 -13.60
N ARG A 306 -1.21 -8.96 -14.46
CA ARG A 306 -1.12 -9.56 -15.81
C ARG A 306 -0.60 -10.99 -15.84
N GLN A 307 0.09 -11.46 -14.79
CA GLN A 307 0.51 -12.85 -14.65
C GLN A 307 -0.62 -13.76 -14.15
N LEU A 308 -1.69 -13.22 -13.54
CA LEU A 308 -2.84 -14.01 -13.07
C LEU A 308 -3.50 -14.82 -14.22
N ARG A 309 -3.76 -16.10 -13.96
CA ARG A 309 -4.28 -17.14 -14.87
C ARG A 309 -5.20 -18.09 -14.10
N GLN A 310 -5.86 -19.01 -14.82
CA GLN A 310 -6.73 -20.04 -14.22
C GLN A 310 -6.02 -20.94 -13.19
N SER A 311 -4.72 -21.15 -13.33
CA SER A 311 -3.85 -21.88 -12.40
C SER A 311 -3.77 -21.31 -10.98
N HIS A 312 -4.25 -20.07 -10.77
CA HIS A 312 -4.24 -19.40 -9.47
C HIS A 312 -5.65 -19.29 -8.85
N LEU A 313 -6.67 -19.90 -9.47
CA LEU A 313 -8.03 -19.89 -8.92
C LEU A 313 -8.07 -20.60 -7.56
N ASN A 314 -8.73 -19.98 -6.58
CA ASN A 314 -8.85 -20.39 -5.18
C ASN A 314 -7.54 -20.48 -4.38
N CYS A 315 -6.37 -20.31 -5.02
CA CYS A 315 -5.07 -20.21 -4.35
C CYS A 315 -4.86 -18.83 -3.71
N LEU A 316 -3.91 -18.77 -2.76
CA LEU A 316 -3.46 -17.52 -2.15
C LEU A 316 -2.41 -16.84 -3.05
N VAL A 317 -2.61 -15.56 -3.38
CA VAL A 317 -1.69 -14.77 -4.22
C VAL A 317 -1.30 -13.46 -3.54
N ARG A 318 -0.04 -13.04 -3.69
CA ARG A 318 0.50 -11.72 -3.34
C ARG A 318 0.57 -10.88 -4.61
N VAL A 319 -0.11 -9.73 -4.64
CA VAL A 319 -0.25 -8.89 -5.84
C VAL A 319 -0.11 -7.41 -5.48
N SER A 320 0.78 -6.69 -6.15
CA SER A 320 0.93 -5.22 -6.00
C SER A 320 0.23 -4.42 -7.08
N GLY A 321 -0.15 -3.18 -6.76
CA GLY A 321 -0.68 -2.21 -7.73
C GLY A 321 -1.05 -0.86 -7.11
N VAL A 322 -1.45 0.09 -7.95
CA VAL A 322 -1.99 1.40 -7.55
C VAL A 322 -3.49 1.30 -7.40
N VAL A 323 -4.05 1.83 -6.30
CA VAL A 323 -5.51 1.97 -6.14
C VAL A 323 -6.02 3.08 -7.06
N THR A 324 -6.90 2.75 -8.01
CA THR A 324 -7.49 3.74 -8.92
C THR A 324 -8.85 4.25 -8.47
N ARG A 325 -9.66 3.39 -7.85
CA ARG A 325 -10.96 3.75 -7.26
C ARG A 325 -11.18 2.97 -5.97
N ARG A 326 -11.95 3.57 -5.07
CA ARG A 326 -12.57 2.90 -3.93
C ARG A 326 -14.05 3.25 -3.92
N SER A 327 -14.88 2.29 -3.53
CA SER A 327 -16.28 2.54 -3.22
C SER A 327 -16.43 3.04 -1.78
N GLY A 328 -17.66 3.41 -1.41
CA GLY A 328 -18.01 3.62 -0.01
C GLY A 328 -17.89 2.33 0.82
N VAL A 329 -17.92 2.47 2.14
CA VAL A 329 -18.10 1.34 3.05
C VAL A 329 -19.61 1.03 3.10
N PHE A 330 -19.98 -0.22 2.84
CA PHE A 330 -21.35 -0.69 2.92
C PHE A 330 -21.47 -1.85 3.93
N PRO A 331 -22.56 -1.93 4.72
CA PRO A 331 -22.84 -3.10 5.53
C PRO A 331 -23.38 -4.23 4.65
N GLN A 332 -22.61 -5.30 4.46
CA GLN A 332 -23.07 -6.52 3.82
C GLN A 332 -23.62 -7.48 4.89
N LEU A 333 -24.61 -8.30 4.54
CA LEU A 333 -25.09 -9.37 5.42
C LEU A 333 -24.04 -10.49 5.53
N LYS A 334 -23.83 -11.01 6.75
CA LYS A 334 -23.05 -12.23 7.02
C LYS A 334 -23.93 -13.39 7.43
N TYR A 335 -24.67 -13.22 8.52
CA TYR A 335 -25.63 -14.22 9.01
C TYR A 335 -27.04 -13.71 8.72
N VAL A 336 -27.73 -14.32 7.78
CA VAL A 336 -29.10 -13.96 7.41
C VAL A 336 -30.09 -14.87 8.14
N LYS A 337 -31.11 -14.26 8.75
CA LYS A 337 -32.27 -14.96 9.30
C LYS A 337 -33.51 -14.51 8.55
N PHE A 338 -34.34 -15.47 8.16
CA PHE A 338 -35.49 -15.23 7.30
C PHE A 338 -36.77 -15.62 8.02
N ASP A 339 -37.69 -14.67 8.18
CA ASP A 339 -38.98 -14.92 8.80
C ASP A 339 -39.96 -15.44 7.75
N CYS A 340 -40.59 -16.58 8.04
CA CYS A 340 -41.58 -17.16 7.16
C CYS A 340 -42.96 -16.52 7.40
N THR A 341 -43.38 -15.66 6.48
CA THR A 341 -44.68 -14.93 6.49
C THR A 341 -45.92 -15.80 6.77
N LYS A 342 -45.85 -17.11 6.49
CA LYS A 342 -46.96 -18.06 6.69
C LYS A 342 -47.00 -18.74 8.07
N CYS A 343 -45.92 -18.70 8.87
CA CYS A 343 -45.86 -19.39 10.16
C CYS A 343 -45.14 -18.62 11.28
N GLY A 344 -44.54 -17.44 11.00
CA GLY A 344 -43.87 -16.60 12.00
C GLY A 344 -42.54 -17.15 12.51
N VAL A 345 -42.11 -18.34 12.08
CA VAL A 345 -40.85 -18.96 12.49
C VAL A 345 -39.67 -18.29 11.78
N THR A 346 -38.66 -17.91 12.58
CA THR A 346 -37.35 -17.43 12.11
C THR A 346 -36.54 -18.61 11.58
N LEU A 347 -36.27 -18.68 10.28
CA LEU A 347 -35.46 -19.72 9.66
C LEU A 347 -33.96 -19.39 9.72
N GLY A 348 -33.19 -20.32 10.28
CA GLY A 348 -31.73 -20.39 10.21
C GLY A 348 -30.96 -19.30 10.98
N PRO A 349 -29.64 -19.50 11.04
CA PRO A 349 -28.68 -18.52 10.53
C PRO A 349 -28.03 -19.06 9.25
N PHE A 350 -28.38 -18.48 8.11
CA PHE A 350 -27.72 -18.81 6.84
C PHE A 350 -26.48 -17.93 6.67
N GLN A 351 -25.32 -18.54 6.38
CA GLN A 351 -24.14 -17.80 5.99
C GLN A 351 -24.32 -17.27 4.56
N GLN A 352 -24.19 -15.96 4.39
CA GLN A 352 -24.26 -15.26 3.11
C GLN A 352 -22.84 -15.08 2.57
N GLU A 353 -22.47 -15.88 1.58
CA GLU A 353 -21.19 -15.73 0.89
C GLU A 353 -21.13 -14.42 0.07
N SER A 354 -19.92 -13.95 -0.21
CA SER A 354 -19.67 -12.70 -0.94
C SER A 354 -20.27 -12.68 -2.35
N ASN A 355 -20.51 -13.84 -2.95
CA ASN A 355 -20.74 -14.02 -4.39
C ASN A 355 -22.15 -14.53 -4.77
N VAL A 356 -22.86 -15.21 -3.87
CA VAL A 356 -24.10 -15.96 -4.19
C VAL A 356 -25.22 -15.62 -3.20
N GLU A 357 -26.31 -15.00 -3.68
CA GLU A 357 -27.48 -14.67 -2.85
C GLU A 357 -28.18 -15.92 -2.28
N VAL A 358 -28.31 -16.02 -0.96
CA VAL A 358 -29.02 -17.16 -0.32
C VAL A 358 -30.53 -17.07 -0.59
N LYS A 359 -31.02 -17.89 -1.51
CA LYS A 359 -32.43 -17.97 -1.90
C LYS A 359 -33.09 -19.24 -1.36
N ILE A 360 -33.70 -19.13 -0.17
CA ILE A 360 -34.47 -20.21 0.44
C ILE A 360 -35.68 -20.56 -0.44
N THR A 361 -35.80 -21.84 -0.82
CA THR A 361 -36.89 -22.34 -1.68
C THR A 361 -38.04 -23.01 -0.92
N TYR A 362 -37.81 -23.44 0.33
CA TYR A 362 -38.76 -24.15 1.19
C TYR A 362 -38.62 -23.73 2.66
N CYS A 363 -39.73 -23.73 3.41
CA CYS A 363 -39.71 -23.53 4.86
C CYS A 363 -39.70 -24.89 5.57
N GLN A 364 -38.75 -25.14 6.47
CA GLN A 364 -38.73 -26.39 7.26
C GLN A 364 -40.01 -26.59 8.09
N SER A 365 -40.54 -25.53 8.70
CA SER A 365 -41.65 -25.63 9.66
C SER A 365 -43.05 -25.70 9.02
N CYS A 366 -43.22 -25.34 7.75
CA CYS A 366 -44.53 -25.38 7.08
C CYS A 366 -44.50 -26.02 5.69
N GLN A 367 -43.34 -26.51 5.23
CA GLN A 367 -43.04 -27.15 3.93
C GLN A 367 -43.41 -26.36 2.66
N SER A 368 -44.17 -25.26 2.79
CA SER A 368 -44.64 -24.49 1.65
C SER A 368 -43.57 -23.54 1.12
N ARG A 369 -43.57 -23.38 -0.21
CA ARG A 369 -42.88 -22.26 -0.88
C ARG A 369 -43.67 -20.99 -0.56
N GLY A 370 -43.00 -19.92 -0.19
CA GLY A 370 -43.63 -18.66 0.22
C GLY A 370 -42.64 -17.51 0.28
N PRO A 371 -43.11 -16.25 0.34
CA PRO A 371 -42.24 -15.11 0.49
C PRO A 371 -41.62 -15.10 1.88
N PHE A 372 -40.28 -15.04 1.92
CA PHE A 372 -39.49 -14.91 3.13
C PHE A 372 -39.07 -13.45 3.31
N THR A 373 -39.25 -12.90 4.52
CA THR A 373 -38.83 -11.54 4.85
C THR A 373 -37.54 -11.58 5.67
N LEU A 374 -36.60 -10.67 5.41
CA LEU A 374 -35.33 -10.61 6.13
C LEU A 374 -35.55 -10.02 7.55
N ASN A 375 -35.08 -10.72 8.59
CA ASN A 375 -35.18 -10.25 9.97
C ASN A 375 -33.98 -9.37 10.32
N SER A 376 -34.13 -8.05 10.18
CA SER A 376 -33.06 -7.05 10.40
C SER A 376 -32.55 -6.95 11.85
N GLU A 377 -33.30 -7.46 12.83
CA GLU A 377 -32.91 -7.42 14.26
C GLU A 377 -31.93 -8.53 14.63
N LYS A 378 -31.99 -9.68 13.94
CA LYS A 378 -31.22 -10.89 14.25
C LYS A 378 -30.24 -11.27 13.14
N THR A 379 -30.17 -10.49 12.06
CA THR A 379 -29.11 -10.57 11.04
C THR A 379 -27.82 -9.92 11.54
N VAL A 380 -26.68 -10.59 11.34
CA VAL A 380 -25.37 -10.00 11.59
C VAL A 380 -24.85 -9.40 10.29
N TYR A 381 -24.42 -8.13 10.35
CA TYR A 381 -23.78 -7.41 9.26
C TYR A 381 -22.25 -7.47 9.42
N ARG A 382 -21.54 -7.40 8.30
CA ARG A 382 -20.08 -7.20 8.20
C ARG A 382 -19.79 -6.02 7.28
N ASN A 383 -18.67 -5.33 7.49
CA ASN A 383 -18.28 -4.26 6.60
C ASN A 383 -17.74 -4.82 5.27
N TYR A 384 -18.13 -4.20 4.17
CA TYR A 384 -17.73 -4.52 2.80
C TYR A 384 -17.28 -3.23 2.10
N GLN A 385 -16.14 -3.29 1.41
CA GLN A 385 -15.69 -2.22 0.52
C GLN A 385 -15.09 -2.81 -0.75
N LYS A 386 -15.44 -2.23 -1.90
CA LYS A 386 -14.91 -2.60 -3.22
C LYS A 386 -13.83 -1.61 -3.65
N LEU A 387 -12.73 -2.15 -4.17
CA LEU A 387 -11.52 -1.43 -4.59
C LEU A 387 -11.18 -1.82 -6.04
N THR A 388 -10.61 -0.92 -6.83
CA THR A 388 -10.02 -1.27 -8.13
C THR A 388 -8.51 -1.04 -8.09
N LEU A 389 -7.76 -2.12 -8.30
CA LEU A 389 -6.30 -2.16 -8.28
C LEU A 389 -5.79 -2.22 -9.72
N GLN A 390 -4.90 -1.31 -10.10
CA GLN A 390 -4.26 -1.24 -11.42
C GLN A 390 -2.77 -1.56 -11.32
N GLU A 391 -2.16 -2.09 -12.38
CA GLU A 391 -0.70 -2.23 -12.45
C GLU A 391 0.00 -0.89 -12.22
N SER A 392 1.07 -0.90 -11.39
CA SER A 392 1.89 0.28 -11.14
C SER A 392 2.63 0.68 -12.42
N PRO A 393 2.69 1.98 -12.76
CA PRO A 393 3.15 2.43 -14.07
C PRO A 393 4.61 2.05 -14.37
N GLY A 394 5.44 1.87 -13.35
CA GLY A 394 6.83 1.42 -13.49
C GLY A 394 7.01 -0.06 -13.83
N THR A 395 6.01 -0.93 -13.59
CA THR A 395 6.08 -2.37 -13.94
C THR A 395 5.40 -2.71 -15.26
N VAL A 396 4.74 -1.73 -15.90
CA VAL A 396 4.03 -1.95 -17.17
C VAL A 396 5.05 -1.96 -18.33
N PRO A 397 5.09 -3.02 -19.17
CA PRO A 397 5.97 -3.04 -20.34
C PRO A 397 5.56 -1.94 -21.33
N ALA A 398 6.56 -1.21 -21.84
CA ALA A 398 6.36 -0.04 -22.68
C ALA A 398 5.40 -0.29 -23.86
N GLY A 399 4.55 0.70 -24.16
CA GLY A 399 3.57 0.63 -25.24
C GLY A 399 2.33 -0.23 -24.98
N ARG A 400 2.21 -0.93 -23.84
CA ARG A 400 1.03 -1.75 -23.50
C ARG A 400 0.15 -1.07 -22.46
N LEU A 401 -1.18 -1.19 -22.64
CA LEU A 401 -2.15 -0.69 -21.66
C LEU A 401 -2.02 -1.45 -20.32
N PRO A 402 -2.11 -0.74 -19.16
CA PRO A 402 -2.18 -1.37 -17.85
C PRO A 402 -3.48 -2.17 -17.69
N ARG A 403 -3.44 -3.25 -16.93
CA ARG A 403 -4.62 -4.01 -16.51
C ARG A 403 -5.07 -3.58 -15.11
N GLN A 404 -6.36 -3.75 -14.85
CA GLN A 404 -6.98 -3.53 -13.54
C GLN A 404 -7.76 -4.78 -13.11
N ARG A 405 -7.87 -5.00 -11.80
CA ARG A 405 -8.71 -6.02 -11.18
C ARG A 405 -9.53 -5.41 -10.04
N GLU A 406 -10.62 -6.10 -9.71
CA GLU A 406 -11.46 -5.73 -8.58
C GLU A 406 -10.99 -6.49 -7.34
N VAL A 407 -10.83 -5.78 -6.23
CA VAL A 407 -10.45 -6.32 -4.93
C VAL A 407 -11.58 -6.06 -3.95
N ILE A 408 -11.96 -7.06 -3.18
CA ILE A 408 -12.93 -6.94 -2.07
C ILE A 408 -12.14 -6.85 -0.76
N LEU A 409 -12.43 -5.82 0.01
CA LEU A 409 -11.99 -5.64 1.39
C LEU A 409 -13.18 -5.94 2.32
N LEU A 410 -12.93 -6.74 3.36
CA LEU A 410 -13.91 -7.10 4.38
C LEU A 410 -13.38 -6.73 5.78
N TRP A 411 -14.30 -6.55 6.73
CA TRP A 411 -13.96 -6.37 8.15
C TRP A 411 -13.04 -5.14 8.38
N ASP A 412 -12.11 -5.21 9.33
CA ASP A 412 -11.01 -4.25 9.57
C ASP A 412 -10.20 -3.81 8.32
N LEU A 413 -10.25 -4.51 7.17
CA LEU A 413 -9.48 -4.07 5.98
C LEU A 413 -10.03 -2.79 5.29
N ILE A 414 -11.24 -2.34 5.64
CA ILE A 414 -11.87 -1.13 5.07
C ILE A 414 -11.10 0.16 5.36
N ASP A 415 -11.20 1.13 4.44
CA ASP A 415 -10.59 2.49 4.45
C ASP A 415 -9.06 2.54 4.65
N LYS A 416 -8.38 1.41 4.88
CA LYS A 416 -6.91 1.31 4.95
C LYS A 416 -6.27 1.89 3.70
N ALA A 417 -6.79 1.56 2.51
CA ALA A 417 -6.27 2.04 1.22
C ALA A 417 -7.03 3.25 0.65
N LYS A 418 -6.29 4.19 0.05
CA LYS A 418 -6.80 5.41 -0.60
C LYS A 418 -6.42 5.45 -2.08
N PRO A 419 -7.20 6.11 -2.96
CA PRO A 419 -6.84 6.24 -4.37
C PRO A 419 -5.51 6.97 -4.53
N GLY A 420 -4.68 6.50 -5.46
CA GLY A 420 -3.32 6.97 -5.68
C GLY A 420 -2.26 6.32 -4.80
N GLU A 421 -2.63 5.57 -3.75
CA GLU A 421 -1.65 4.79 -2.96
C GLU A 421 -1.26 3.50 -3.69
N GLU A 422 0.04 3.17 -3.69
CA GLU A 422 0.53 1.84 -4.03
C GLU A 422 0.32 0.88 -2.86
N ILE A 423 -0.35 -0.24 -3.14
CA ILE A 423 -0.64 -1.29 -2.17
C ILE A 423 -0.23 -2.67 -2.68
N GLU A 424 0.01 -3.53 -1.72
CA GLU A 424 0.28 -4.95 -1.87
C GLU A 424 -0.79 -5.74 -1.13
N VAL A 425 -1.52 -6.56 -1.88
CA VAL A 425 -2.65 -7.35 -1.38
C VAL A 425 -2.25 -8.82 -1.37
N THR A 426 -2.35 -9.48 -0.22
CA THR A 426 -2.40 -10.95 -0.16
C THR A 426 -3.87 -11.35 -0.12
N GLY A 427 -4.30 -12.24 -1.00
CA GLY A 427 -5.72 -12.56 -1.13
C GLY A 427 -6.00 -13.82 -1.92
N ILE A 428 -7.23 -14.30 -1.82
CA ILE A 428 -7.72 -15.48 -2.53
C ILE A 428 -8.26 -15.04 -3.89
N TYR A 429 -7.71 -15.56 -4.98
CA TYR A 429 -8.17 -15.21 -6.33
C TYR A 429 -9.39 -16.05 -6.72
N ARG A 430 -10.58 -15.45 -6.66
CA ARG A 430 -11.86 -16.11 -6.88
C ARG A 430 -12.48 -15.71 -8.22
N ASN A 431 -13.26 -16.61 -8.80
CA ASN A 431 -14.16 -16.31 -9.90
C ASN A 431 -15.59 -16.03 -9.38
N ASN A 432 -16.40 -15.34 -10.18
CA ASN A 432 -17.84 -15.22 -9.98
C ASN A 432 -18.56 -15.32 -11.33
N TYR A 433 -19.76 -15.89 -11.35
CA TYR A 433 -20.59 -15.97 -12.55
C TYR A 433 -21.42 -14.70 -12.71
N ASP A 434 -21.13 -13.91 -13.74
CA ASP A 434 -21.93 -12.75 -14.13
C ASP A 434 -22.65 -13.03 -15.46
N ALA A 435 -23.98 -13.03 -15.41
CA ALA A 435 -24.82 -13.21 -16.59
C ALA A 435 -24.72 -12.04 -17.59
N GLN A 436 -24.37 -10.82 -17.14
CA GLN A 436 -24.21 -9.66 -18.04
C GLN A 436 -22.96 -9.79 -18.91
N LEU A 437 -21.84 -10.23 -18.33
CA LEU A 437 -20.63 -10.59 -19.06
C LEU A 437 -20.87 -11.70 -20.10
N ASN A 438 -21.57 -12.77 -19.73
CA ASN A 438 -21.92 -13.86 -20.64
C ASN A 438 -22.73 -13.34 -21.85
N ASN A 439 -23.82 -12.60 -21.58
CA ASN A 439 -24.70 -12.04 -22.61
C ASN A 439 -24.01 -11.07 -23.59
N ARG A 440 -22.99 -10.31 -23.13
CA ARG A 440 -22.24 -9.40 -24.00
C ARG A 440 -21.14 -10.10 -24.80
N ASN A 441 -20.49 -11.09 -24.20
CA ASN A 441 -19.29 -11.68 -24.78
C ASN A 441 -19.58 -12.90 -25.69
N GLY A 442 -20.78 -13.49 -25.63
CA GLY A 442 -21.17 -14.66 -26.44
C GLY A 442 -20.54 -15.98 -25.98
N PHE A 443 -19.68 -15.94 -24.96
CA PHE A 443 -19.01 -17.08 -24.34
C PHE A 443 -19.16 -17.00 -22.81
N PRO A 444 -19.17 -18.14 -22.09
CA PRO A 444 -19.31 -18.19 -20.63
C PRO A 444 -18.06 -17.66 -19.90
N VAL A 445 -17.89 -16.34 -19.91
CA VAL A 445 -16.77 -15.63 -19.27
C VAL A 445 -17.12 -15.29 -17.82
N PHE A 446 -16.44 -15.93 -16.88
CA PHE A 446 -16.55 -15.61 -15.46
C PHE A 446 -15.84 -14.28 -15.13
N ALA A 447 -16.45 -13.49 -14.25
CA ALA A 447 -15.77 -12.38 -13.58
C ALA A 447 -14.68 -12.93 -12.65
N THR A 448 -13.64 -12.13 -12.39
CA THR A 448 -12.49 -12.52 -11.56
C THR A 448 -12.14 -11.42 -10.56
N ILE A 449 -12.10 -11.79 -9.29
CA ILE A 449 -12.10 -10.88 -8.13
C ILE A 449 -11.07 -11.39 -7.12
N LEU A 450 -10.31 -10.49 -6.52
CA LEU A 450 -9.39 -10.82 -5.43
C LEU A 450 -10.06 -10.54 -4.08
N GLU A 451 -10.27 -11.56 -3.25
CA GLU A 451 -10.75 -11.38 -1.88
C GLU A 451 -9.53 -11.19 -0.97
N ALA A 452 -9.32 -9.97 -0.48
CA ALA A 452 -8.13 -9.63 0.29
C ALA A 452 -8.17 -10.28 1.67
N ASN A 453 -7.12 -11.04 2.03
CA ASN A 453 -6.88 -11.42 3.41
C ASN A 453 -6.02 -10.36 4.14
N ASN A 454 -5.06 -9.74 3.44
CA ASN A 454 -4.28 -8.62 3.97
C ASN A 454 -4.04 -7.57 2.87
N ALA A 455 -3.90 -6.31 3.29
CA ALA A 455 -3.63 -5.17 2.40
C ALA A 455 -2.63 -4.23 3.08
N ILE A 456 -1.37 -4.33 2.67
CA ILE A 456 -0.24 -3.52 3.14
C ILE A 456 -0.01 -2.42 2.08
N LYS A 457 0.41 -1.21 2.45
CA LYS A 457 0.82 -0.21 1.45
C LYS A 457 2.33 -0.26 1.24
N SER A 458 2.81 -0.05 0.02
CA SER A 458 4.26 -0.03 -0.26
C SER A 458 4.99 1.05 0.54
N HIS A 459 4.35 2.21 0.77
CA HIS A 459 4.86 3.26 1.65
C HIS A 459 4.71 2.94 3.16
N ASP A 460 3.76 2.07 3.50
CA ASP A 460 3.34 1.78 4.88
C ASP A 460 4.00 0.50 5.42
N GLN A 461 4.70 -0.28 4.58
CA GLN A 461 5.79 -1.18 5.00
C GLN A 461 6.81 -0.43 5.90
N LEU A 462 6.89 0.90 5.79
CA LEU A 462 7.83 1.74 6.53
C LEU A 462 7.37 2.18 7.93
N ALA A 463 6.06 2.30 8.18
CA ALA A 463 5.51 2.43 9.53
C ALA A 463 5.09 1.06 10.11
N GLY A 464 4.82 0.10 9.23
CA GLY A 464 4.60 -1.33 9.50
C GLY A 464 5.85 -2.08 9.97
N PHE A 465 7.05 -1.50 9.84
CA PHE A 465 8.13 -1.72 10.80
C PHE A 465 7.71 -1.18 12.18
N ARG A 466 6.74 -1.86 12.81
CA ARG A 466 6.35 -1.63 14.20
C ARG A 466 7.63 -1.68 15.03
N MET A 467 7.96 -0.55 15.64
CA MET A 467 9.15 -0.37 16.45
C MET A 467 9.25 -1.53 17.46
N THR A 468 10.22 -2.41 17.27
CA THR A 468 10.52 -3.43 18.28
C THR A 468 11.00 -2.72 19.55
N GLU A 469 10.82 -3.33 20.72
CA GLU A 469 11.38 -2.77 21.96
C GLU A 469 12.92 -2.65 21.86
N GLU A 470 13.55 -3.51 21.04
CA GLU A 470 14.96 -3.45 20.67
C GLU A 470 15.29 -2.23 19.78
N ASP A 471 14.52 -1.96 18.71
CA ASP A 471 14.66 -0.74 17.88
C ASP A 471 14.50 0.53 18.73
N GLU A 472 13.48 0.57 19.59
CA GLU A 472 13.26 1.72 20.47
C GLU A 472 14.43 1.88 21.45
N HIS A 473 14.97 0.79 22.00
CA HIS A 473 16.16 0.83 22.84
C HIS A 473 17.39 1.34 22.08
N GLN A 474 17.61 0.89 20.83
CA GLN A 474 18.69 1.38 19.98
C GLN A 474 18.53 2.89 19.69
N ILE A 475 17.33 3.33 19.36
CA ILE A 475 17.00 4.75 19.08
C ILE A 475 17.18 5.62 20.33
N ARG A 476 16.73 5.16 21.51
CA ARG A 476 16.94 5.79 22.83
C ARG A 476 18.39 5.73 23.33
N LYS A 477 19.23 4.86 22.76
CA LYS A 477 20.68 4.80 23.00
C LYS A 477 21.42 5.80 22.11
N LEU A 478 21.07 5.85 20.82
CA LEU A 478 21.65 6.80 19.85
C LEU A 478 21.32 8.27 20.17
N SER A 479 20.12 8.57 20.66
CA SER A 479 19.73 9.95 21.00
C SER A 479 20.51 10.59 22.16
N ARG A 480 21.19 9.76 22.96
CA ARG A 480 22.05 10.20 24.07
C ARG A 480 23.44 10.68 23.60
N ASP A 481 23.83 10.40 22.35
CA ASP A 481 25.09 10.89 21.80
C ASP A 481 25.04 12.42 21.62
N PRO A 482 25.99 13.20 22.17
CA PRO A 482 25.99 14.66 22.04
C PRO A 482 26.13 15.14 20.58
N ASN A 483 26.67 14.29 19.71
CA ASN A 483 26.90 14.56 18.28
C ASN A 483 25.83 13.94 17.36
N ILE A 484 24.67 13.50 17.89
CA ILE A 484 23.61 12.84 17.10
C ILE A 484 23.14 13.70 15.91
N VAL A 485 23.02 15.01 16.09
CA VAL A 485 22.62 15.96 15.03
C VAL A 485 23.57 15.89 13.83
N ASP A 486 24.88 15.91 14.07
CA ASP A 486 25.89 15.88 13.02
C ASP A 486 26.01 14.48 12.37
N LYS A 487 25.80 13.39 13.14
CA LYS A 487 25.67 12.02 12.59
C LYS A 487 24.48 11.91 11.63
N VAL A 488 23.31 12.44 12.01
CA VAL A 488 22.09 12.43 11.18
C VAL A 488 22.30 13.25 9.90
N ILE A 489 22.90 14.43 9.98
CA ILE A 489 23.20 15.27 8.80
C ILE A 489 24.15 14.56 7.84
N ASN A 490 25.19 13.88 8.34
CA ASN A 490 26.12 13.12 7.49
C ASN A 490 25.46 11.87 6.87
N SER A 491 24.55 11.21 7.60
CA SER A 491 23.81 10.02 7.15
C SER A 491 22.77 10.33 6.06
N ILE A 492 22.41 11.61 5.87
CA ILE A 492 21.48 12.04 4.82
C ILE A 492 22.20 12.17 3.48
N ALA A 493 21.64 11.54 2.45
CA ALA A 493 22.17 11.44 1.09
C ALA A 493 23.68 11.08 1.07
N PRO A 494 24.08 9.89 1.58
CA PRO A 494 25.50 9.52 1.71
C PRO A 494 26.22 9.48 0.35
N SER A 495 25.49 9.20 -0.75
CA SER A 495 25.97 9.25 -2.13
C SER A 495 26.32 10.64 -2.66
N ILE A 496 26.11 11.71 -1.88
CA ILE A 496 26.45 13.09 -2.24
C ILE A 496 27.52 13.59 -1.26
N TYR A 497 28.70 13.88 -1.79
CA TYR A 497 29.81 14.48 -1.04
C TYR A 497 29.56 15.97 -0.75
N GLY A 498 30.03 16.45 0.40
CA GLY A 498 29.91 17.86 0.79
C GLY A 498 28.45 18.27 1.07
N HIS A 499 28.10 19.48 0.63
CA HIS A 499 26.76 20.08 0.72
C HIS A 499 26.06 19.94 2.10
N THR A 500 26.81 20.08 3.20
CA THR A 500 26.31 19.97 4.58
C THR A 500 25.09 20.84 4.85
N ASP A 501 25.03 22.02 4.24
CA ASP A 501 23.94 22.98 4.47
C ASP A 501 22.63 22.53 3.80
N ILE A 502 22.71 21.87 2.63
CA ILE A 502 21.58 21.22 1.97
C ILE A 502 21.10 20.03 2.80
N LYS A 503 22.03 19.16 3.21
CA LYS A 503 21.74 17.99 4.06
C LYS A 503 21.07 18.41 5.37
N THR A 504 21.53 19.51 5.98
CA THR A 504 20.93 20.11 7.18
C THR A 504 19.51 20.63 6.90
N ALA A 505 19.29 21.37 5.81
CA ALA A 505 17.96 21.87 5.46
C ALA A 505 16.95 20.74 5.21
N VAL A 506 17.36 19.69 4.50
CA VAL A 506 16.52 18.50 4.24
C VAL A 506 16.28 17.71 5.52
N ALA A 507 17.27 17.56 6.41
CA ALA A 507 17.07 16.98 7.73
C ALA A 507 15.96 17.71 8.50
N LEU A 508 16.08 19.04 8.61
CA LEU A 508 15.12 19.87 9.33
C LEU A 508 13.70 19.75 8.76
N SER A 509 13.55 19.67 7.43
CA SER A 509 12.25 19.45 6.79
C SER A 509 11.66 18.05 7.04
N LEU A 510 12.50 17.00 7.06
CA LEU A 510 12.08 15.63 7.35
C LEU A 510 11.63 15.44 8.82
N PHE A 511 12.29 16.07 9.79
CA PHE A 511 11.86 16.02 11.20
C PHE A 511 10.70 16.99 11.51
N GLY A 512 10.69 18.19 10.89
CA GLY A 512 9.66 19.22 11.04
C GLY A 512 9.57 19.88 12.42
N GLY A 513 8.93 21.05 12.50
CA GLY A 513 8.60 21.73 13.77
C GLY A 513 7.25 21.29 14.36
N VAL A 514 6.84 21.89 15.48
CA VAL A 514 5.58 21.58 16.16
C VAL A 514 4.47 22.51 15.66
N ALA A 515 3.41 21.94 15.08
CA ALA A 515 2.20 22.70 14.74
C ALA A 515 1.44 23.07 16.02
N LYS A 516 1.04 24.34 16.16
CA LYS A 516 0.46 24.88 17.41
C LYS A 516 -0.88 25.55 17.14
N THR A 517 -1.90 25.22 17.93
CA THR A 517 -3.19 25.92 17.87
C THR A 517 -3.32 26.82 19.09
N THR A 518 -3.31 28.13 18.86
CA THR A 518 -3.50 29.13 19.92
C THR A 518 -4.95 29.12 20.40
N LYS A 519 -5.21 29.52 21.66
CA LYS A 519 -6.55 29.49 22.31
C LYS A 519 -7.62 30.43 21.69
N GLY A 520 -7.42 30.89 20.46
CA GLY A 520 -8.37 31.68 19.68
C GLY A 520 -8.09 31.53 18.19
N ALA A 521 -8.67 30.48 17.58
CA ALA A 521 -8.76 30.15 16.15
C ALA A 521 -7.47 30.05 15.29
N HIS A 522 -6.39 30.75 15.62
CA HIS A 522 -5.18 30.79 14.80
C HIS A 522 -4.33 29.52 14.97
N HIS A 523 -4.21 28.77 13.87
CA HIS A 523 -3.27 27.66 13.72
C HIS A 523 -1.92 28.18 13.20
N LEU A 524 -0.85 27.87 13.92
CA LEU A 524 0.53 28.15 13.52
C LEU A 524 1.14 26.87 12.94
N ARG A 525 1.46 26.94 11.65
CA ARG A 525 2.14 25.87 10.89
C ARG A 525 3.46 25.45 11.55
N GLY A 526 3.66 24.14 11.67
CA GLY A 526 4.90 23.53 12.19
C GLY A 526 5.89 23.09 11.10
N ASP A 527 5.41 22.74 9.91
CA ASP A 527 6.25 22.20 8.82
C ASP A 527 7.23 23.24 8.26
N ILE A 528 8.43 22.79 7.89
CA ILE A 528 9.53 23.65 7.39
C ILE A 528 9.64 23.49 5.86
N ASN A 529 9.55 24.61 5.14
CA ASN A 529 9.68 24.66 3.69
C ASN A 529 11.12 25.02 3.28
N VAL A 530 11.64 24.30 2.27
CA VAL A 530 13.02 24.44 1.79
C VAL A 530 13.03 24.68 0.29
N LEU A 531 13.79 25.69 -0.17
CA LEU A 531 14.05 25.94 -1.59
C LEU A 531 15.52 25.68 -1.92
N LEU A 532 15.76 24.73 -2.83
CA LEU A 532 17.07 24.35 -3.37
C LEU A 532 17.29 25.03 -4.72
N LEU A 533 17.89 26.22 -4.70
CA LEU A 533 18.30 26.94 -5.92
C LEU A 533 19.76 26.60 -6.25
N GLY A 534 20.08 26.39 -7.52
CA GLY A 534 21.48 26.24 -7.94
C GLY A 534 21.64 25.87 -9.40
N ASP A 535 22.89 25.84 -9.86
CA ASP A 535 23.25 25.50 -11.23
C ASP A 535 22.81 24.07 -11.61
N PRO A 536 22.52 23.77 -12.89
CA PRO A 536 22.21 22.41 -13.34
C PRO A 536 23.41 21.48 -13.12
N GLY A 537 23.14 20.20 -12.86
CA GLY A 537 24.18 19.21 -12.52
C GLY A 537 24.55 19.13 -11.03
N THR A 538 24.16 20.10 -10.20
CA THR A 538 24.48 20.17 -8.74
C THR A 538 23.71 19.15 -7.86
N ALA A 539 23.40 17.97 -8.38
CA ALA A 539 22.74 16.83 -7.70
C ALA A 539 21.38 17.08 -7.02
N LYS A 540 20.78 18.29 -7.10
CA LYS A 540 19.51 18.68 -6.44
C LYS A 540 18.39 17.64 -6.58
N SER A 541 18.13 17.17 -7.80
CA SER A 541 17.08 16.15 -8.07
C SER A 541 17.36 14.80 -7.41
N GLN A 542 18.62 14.44 -7.17
CA GLN A 542 18.98 13.24 -6.41
C GLN A 542 18.76 13.43 -4.90
N VAL A 543 18.92 14.65 -4.39
CA VAL A 543 18.53 14.99 -3.00
C VAL A 543 17.01 14.84 -2.82
N LEU A 544 16.21 15.28 -3.78
CA LEU A 544 14.76 15.07 -3.76
C LEU A 544 14.39 13.57 -3.80
N LYS A 545 14.94 12.79 -4.74
CA LYS A 545 14.72 11.33 -4.82
C LYS A 545 15.22 10.56 -3.59
N TYR A 546 16.21 11.09 -2.87
CA TYR A 546 16.61 10.56 -1.57
C TYR A 546 15.58 10.88 -0.48
N ALA A 547 15.08 12.12 -0.42
CA ALA A 547 14.05 12.53 0.52
C ALA A 547 12.74 11.76 0.31
N GLU A 548 12.36 11.50 -0.95
CA GLU A 548 11.23 10.67 -1.36
C GLU A 548 11.25 9.29 -0.72
N LYS A 549 12.41 8.62 -0.75
CA LYS A 549 12.60 7.30 -0.13
C LYS A 549 12.74 7.37 1.39
N THR A 550 13.21 8.49 1.95
CA THR A 550 13.51 8.62 3.38
C THR A 550 12.29 9.04 4.20
N ALA A 551 11.36 9.80 3.62
CA ALA A 551 10.14 10.21 4.29
C ALA A 551 9.13 9.05 4.46
N HIS A 552 8.35 9.10 5.54
CA HIS A 552 7.22 8.20 5.82
C HIS A 552 6.04 8.40 4.86
N ARG A 553 5.84 9.62 4.37
CA ARG A 553 4.84 9.98 3.35
C ARG A 553 5.38 11.10 2.48
N ALA A 554 5.73 10.78 1.23
CA ALA A 554 6.13 11.75 0.23
C ALA A 554 5.29 11.62 -1.04
N VAL A 555 5.16 12.74 -1.76
CA VAL A 555 4.64 12.77 -3.13
C VAL A 555 5.60 13.60 -3.97
N PHE A 556 6.14 13.00 -5.03
CA PHE A 556 7.04 13.65 -5.98
C PHE A 556 6.25 14.27 -7.15
N ALA A 557 6.60 15.50 -7.50
CA ALA A 557 6.00 16.28 -8.58
C ALA A 557 7.09 17.01 -9.38
N THR A 558 6.85 17.22 -10.67
CA THR A 558 7.67 18.07 -11.55
C THR A 558 6.85 19.30 -11.97
N GLY A 559 7.45 20.49 -11.94
CA GLY A 559 6.77 21.75 -12.20
C GLY A 559 6.08 21.84 -13.57
N GLN A 560 6.49 21.06 -14.57
CA GLN A 560 5.82 21.00 -15.88
C GLN A 560 4.65 20.00 -15.92
N GLY A 561 4.70 18.91 -15.16
CA GLY A 561 3.61 17.92 -15.06
C GLY A 561 2.56 18.24 -13.99
N ALA A 562 2.91 19.09 -13.03
CA ALA A 562 2.13 19.39 -11.84
C ALA A 562 1.17 20.58 -12.05
N SER A 563 0.14 20.38 -12.88
CA SER A 563 -0.96 21.36 -13.01
C SER A 563 -1.66 21.63 -11.67
N ALA A 564 -2.28 22.80 -11.51
CA ALA A 564 -3.06 23.18 -10.34
C ALA A 564 -4.09 22.12 -9.93
N VAL A 565 -4.72 21.46 -10.92
CA VAL A 565 -5.70 20.37 -10.72
C VAL A 565 -5.04 19.12 -10.13
N GLY A 566 -3.85 18.77 -10.58
CA GLY A 566 -3.05 17.66 -10.05
C GLY A 566 -2.38 17.96 -8.70
N LEU A 567 -2.12 19.23 -8.39
CA LEU A 567 -1.54 19.65 -7.11
C LEU A 567 -2.57 19.80 -5.98
N THR A 568 -3.73 20.38 -6.28
CA THR A 568 -4.75 20.74 -5.26
C THR A 568 -5.75 19.62 -5.02
N ALA A 569 -6.90 19.66 -5.69
CA ALA A 569 -7.79 18.52 -5.90
C ALA A 569 -8.69 18.79 -7.12
N SER A 570 -9.10 17.70 -7.77
CA SER A 570 -10.03 17.72 -8.90
C SER A 570 -11.45 17.38 -8.42
N VAL A 571 -12.46 17.82 -9.19
CA VAL A 571 -13.82 17.28 -9.07
C VAL A 571 -14.11 16.54 -10.36
N ARG A 572 -14.32 15.22 -10.26
CA ARG A 572 -14.50 14.29 -11.37
C ARG A 572 -15.90 13.71 -11.31
N ARG A 573 -16.51 13.44 -12.46
CA ARG A 573 -17.77 12.68 -12.52
C ARG A 573 -17.45 11.20 -12.64
N ASP A 574 -17.95 10.35 -11.73
CA ASP A 574 -17.80 8.90 -11.88
C ASP A 574 -18.71 8.38 -13.00
N PRO A 575 -18.19 7.63 -13.99
CA PRO A 575 -19.00 7.13 -15.10
C PRO A 575 -20.04 6.06 -14.71
N LEU A 576 -19.99 5.47 -13.52
CA LEU A 576 -20.95 4.44 -13.08
C LEU A 576 -22.11 5.07 -12.29
N THR A 577 -21.83 5.83 -11.24
CA THR A 577 -22.88 6.48 -10.42
C THR A 577 -23.38 7.79 -11.03
N SER A 578 -22.66 8.38 -11.99
CA SER A 578 -22.87 9.75 -12.48
C SER A 578 -22.67 10.87 -11.45
N GLU A 579 -22.24 10.55 -10.23
CA GLU A 579 -22.03 11.51 -9.15
C GLU A 579 -20.72 12.30 -9.32
N TRP A 580 -20.66 13.50 -8.74
CA TRP A 580 -19.45 14.31 -8.66
C TRP A 580 -18.63 13.90 -7.43
N THR A 581 -17.51 13.22 -7.67
CA THR A 581 -16.53 12.82 -6.66
C THR A 581 -15.36 13.81 -6.63
N LEU A 582 -14.69 13.90 -5.48
CA LEU A 582 -13.51 14.75 -5.31
C LEU A 582 -12.26 13.85 -5.26
N GLU A 583 -11.29 14.10 -6.14
CA GLU A 583 -10.01 13.39 -6.18
C GLU A 583 -8.91 14.30 -5.64
N GLY A 584 -8.27 13.91 -4.53
CA GLY A 584 -7.18 14.66 -3.92
C GLY A 584 -5.95 14.75 -4.83
N GLY A 585 -5.42 15.95 -5.02
CA GLY A 585 -4.14 16.17 -5.69
C GLY A 585 -2.94 15.99 -4.75
N ALA A 586 -1.74 16.15 -5.28
CA ALA A 586 -0.47 15.85 -4.62
C ALA A 586 -0.32 16.45 -3.21
N LEU A 587 -0.79 17.68 -2.96
CA LEU A 587 -0.68 18.34 -1.65
C LEU A 587 -1.61 17.72 -0.59
N VAL A 588 -2.79 17.24 -1.01
CA VAL A 588 -3.75 16.50 -0.14
C VAL A 588 -3.28 15.06 0.06
N LEU A 589 -2.72 14.45 -0.99
CA LEU A 589 -2.04 13.15 -0.93
C LEU A 589 -0.73 13.17 -0.12
N ALA A 590 -0.20 14.36 0.22
CA ALA A 590 0.98 14.56 1.07
C ALA A 590 0.70 15.09 2.50
N ASP A 591 -0.56 15.14 2.97
CA ASP A 591 -0.88 15.66 4.31
C ASP A 591 -0.13 14.92 5.46
N ARG A 592 0.40 15.67 6.42
CA ARG A 592 1.37 15.24 7.45
C ARG A 592 2.69 14.66 6.91
N GLY A 593 2.96 14.81 5.61
CA GLY A 593 4.16 14.33 4.91
C GLY A 593 4.98 15.47 4.29
N THR A 594 5.76 15.14 3.25
CA THR A 594 6.56 16.10 2.47
C THR A 594 6.16 16.08 1.00
N CYS A 595 5.82 17.23 0.44
CA CYS A 595 5.65 17.39 -1.01
C CYS A 595 6.98 17.81 -1.63
N LEU A 596 7.41 17.08 -2.66
CA LEU A 596 8.69 17.28 -3.34
C LEU A 596 8.42 17.80 -4.74
N ILE A 597 8.92 19.00 -5.07
CA ILE A 597 8.68 19.63 -6.36
C ILE A 597 10.01 19.93 -7.06
N ASP A 598 10.31 19.21 -8.14
CA ASP A 598 11.46 19.54 -9.01
C ASP A 598 11.05 20.51 -10.12
N GLU A 599 12.01 21.27 -10.65
CA GLU A 599 11.82 22.31 -11.67
C GLU A 599 10.71 23.33 -11.33
N PHE A 600 10.67 23.77 -10.08
CA PHE A 600 9.68 24.71 -9.53
C PHE A 600 9.65 26.07 -10.27
N ASP A 601 10.75 26.45 -10.94
CA ASP A 601 10.84 27.60 -11.84
C ASP A 601 9.86 27.49 -13.03
N LYS A 602 9.66 26.29 -13.60
CA LYS A 602 8.86 26.08 -14.82
C LYS A 602 7.34 25.96 -14.60
N MET A 603 6.86 26.20 -13.38
CA MET A 603 5.42 26.12 -13.06
C MET A 603 4.60 27.29 -13.63
N ASN A 604 3.36 27.03 -14.04
CA ASN A 604 2.46 28.09 -14.53
C ASN A 604 1.93 28.95 -13.37
N ASP A 605 1.59 30.21 -13.62
CA ASP A 605 1.12 31.14 -12.58
C ASP A 605 -0.22 30.72 -11.91
N GLN A 606 -1.06 29.95 -12.61
CA GLN A 606 -2.28 29.35 -12.02
C GLN A 606 -1.94 28.28 -10.97
N ASP A 607 -0.83 27.58 -11.15
CA ASP A 607 -0.34 26.54 -10.25
C ASP A 607 0.38 27.20 -9.06
N ARG A 608 1.13 28.28 -9.31
CA ARG A 608 1.78 29.12 -8.28
C ARG A 608 0.76 29.78 -7.34
N THR A 609 -0.36 30.31 -7.85
CA THR A 609 -1.42 30.89 -6.98
C THR A 609 -2.12 29.83 -6.12
N SER A 610 -2.31 28.62 -6.66
CA SER A 610 -2.88 27.49 -5.93
C SER A 610 -1.98 27.04 -4.76
N ILE A 611 -0.66 27.06 -4.94
CA ILE A 611 0.32 26.75 -3.88
C ILE A 611 0.34 27.81 -2.75
N HIS A 612 0.02 29.07 -3.04
CA HIS A 612 0.02 30.14 -2.03
C HIS A 612 -0.95 29.91 -0.86
N GLU A 613 -2.11 29.29 -1.12
CA GLU A 613 -3.10 28.98 -0.09
C GLU A 613 -2.57 27.86 0.84
N ALA A 614 -2.12 26.76 0.24
CA ALA A 614 -1.58 25.59 0.95
C ALA A 614 -0.34 25.93 1.80
N MET A 615 0.63 26.69 1.27
CA MET A 615 1.85 27.05 2.02
C MET A 615 1.59 27.99 3.21
N GLU A 616 0.51 28.78 3.18
CA GLU A 616 0.16 29.76 4.21
C GLU A 616 -0.77 29.16 5.27
N GLN A 617 -1.90 28.59 4.84
CA GLN A 617 -3.00 28.15 5.70
C GLN A 617 -2.98 26.66 6.00
N GLN A 618 -2.20 25.87 5.24
CA GLN A 618 -2.20 24.40 5.24
C GLN A 618 -3.59 23.80 4.94
N THR A 619 -4.41 24.57 4.22
CA THR A 619 -5.73 24.20 3.71
C THR A 619 -5.87 24.60 2.25
N ILE A 620 -6.80 23.94 1.55
CA ILE A 620 -7.16 24.22 0.16
C ILE A 620 -8.68 24.32 0.10
N SER A 621 -9.20 25.46 -0.32
CA SER A 621 -10.64 25.70 -0.49
C SER A 621 -11.09 25.39 -1.92
N ILE A 622 -12.19 24.63 -2.05
CA ILE A 622 -12.72 24.17 -3.33
C ILE A 622 -14.20 24.46 -3.38
N SER A 623 -14.60 25.26 -4.38
CA SER A 623 -15.97 25.63 -4.68
C SER A 623 -16.23 25.34 -6.17
N LYS A 624 -16.41 24.06 -6.52
CA LYS A 624 -16.56 23.57 -7.91
C LYS A 624 -17.69 22.54 -8.00
N ALA A 625 -18.45 22.58 -9.11
CA ALA A 625 -19.56 21.66 -9.38
C ALA A 625 -20.60 21.49 -8.24
N GLY A 626 -20.85 22.55 -7.46
CA GLY A 626 -21.77 22.53 -6.31
C GLY A 626 -21.15 22.01 -5.01
N ILE A 627 -19.94 21.43 -5.05
CA ILE A 627 -19.18 21.04 -3.86
C ILE A 627 -18.42 22.26 -3.34
N VAL A 628 -18.75 22.68 -2.12
CA VAL A 628 -18.04 23.72 -1.36
C VAL A 628 -17.44 23.09 -0.12
N THR A 629 -16.12 22.83 -0.16
CA THR A 629 -15.39 22.11 0.89
C THR A 629 -13.99 22.69 1.09
N THR A 630 -13.43 22.53 2.28
CA THR A 630 -12.02 22.81 2.58
C THR A 630 -11.29 21.53 2.93
N LEU A 631 -10.13 21.31 2.32
CA LEU A 631 -9.27 20.13 2.53
C LEU A 631 -8.04 20.55 3.33
N GLN A 632 -7.50 19.63 4.13
CA GLN A 632 -6.25 19.83 4.86
C GLN A 632 -5.07 19.35 4.01
N ALA A 633 -4.00 20.16 3.97
CA ALA A 633 -2.80 19.95 3.15
C ALA A 633 -1.54 20.33 3.96
N ARG A 634 -1.40 19.75 5.17
CA ARG A 634 -0.28 20.06 6.09
C ARG A 634 0.97 19.32 5.65
N CYS A 635 1.65 19.84 4.64
CA CYS A 635 2.88 19.26 4.13
C CYS A 635 4.05 20.25 4.26
N GLY A 636 5.25 19.72 4.47
CA GLY A 636 6.49 20.45 4.21
C GLY A 636 6.79 20.41 2.72
N VAL A 637 7.05 21.57 2.11
CA VAL A 637 7.40 21.68 0.69
C VAL A 637 8.91 21.76 0.54
N ILE A 638 9.52 20.77 -0.13
CA ILE A 638 10.91 20.81 -0.58
C ILE A 638 10.89 21.02 -2.09
N ALA A 639 11.24 22.24 -2.52
CA ALA A 639 11.27 22.61 -3.93
C ALA A 639 12.73 22.69 -4.43
N ALA A 640 12.99 22.22 -5.65
CA ALA A 640 14.22 22.52 -6.39
C ALA A 640 13.90 23.46 -7.56
N ALA A 641 14.77 24.45 -7.77
CA ALA A 641 14.64 25.43 -8.83
C ALA A 641 15.98 25.69 -9.52
N ASN A 642 15.94 26.15 -10.77
CA ASN A 642 17.08 26.59 -11.54
C ASN A 642 17.13 28.13 -11.63
N PRO A 643 18.32 28.75 -11.70
CA PRO A 643 18.45 30.18 -11.97
C PRO A 643 18.14 30.50 -13.44
N ILE A 644 17.63 31.70 -13.68
CA ILE A 644 17.38 32.24 -15.03
C ILE A 644 18.70 32.20 -15.82
N GLY A 645 18.66 31.70 -17.06
CA GLY A 645 19.85 31.54 -17.91
C GLY A 645 20.77 30.38 -17.52
N GLY A 646 20.38 29.53 -16.56
CA GLY A 646 21.07 28.28 -16.25
C GLY A 646 22.39 28.41 -15.47
N ARG A 647 22.81 29.62 -15.05
CA ARG A 647 23.91 29.82 -14.10
C ARG A 647 23.62 30.94 -13.09
N TYR A 648 23.95 30.75 -11.82
CA TYR A 648 23.63 31.69 -10.74
C TYR A 648 24.56 32.92 -10.73
N ASN A 649 24.06 34.07 -11.22
CA ASN A 649 24.84 35.31 -11.23
C ASN A 649 25.01 35.91 -9.82
N SER A 650 26.20 35.76 -9.26
CA SER A 650 26.55 36.23 -7.90
C SER A 650 26.69 37.75 -7.73
N THR A 651 26.56 38.54 -8.81
CA THR A 651 26.62 40.01 -8.77
C THR A 651 25.23 40.66 -8.62
N ALA A 652 24.20 40.00 -9.16
CA ALA A 652 22.80 40.44 -9.14
C ALA A 652 22.11 40.08 -7.80
N PRO A 653 21.00 40.76 -7.44
CA PRO A 653 20.17 40.34 -6.31
C PRO A 653 19.48 38.99 -6.58
N PHE A 654 19.18 38.24 -5.52
CA PHE A 654 18.47 36.97 -5.59
C PHE A 654 17.16 37.04 -6.40
N SER A 655 16.38 38.12 -6.22
CA SER A 655 15.08 38.33 -6.88
C SER A 655 15.15 38.58 -8.39
N SER A 656 16.32 38.86 -8.97
CA SER A 656 16.50 38.93 -10.43
C SER A 656 17.17 37.69 -11.02
N ASN A 657 17.57 36.73 -10.18
CA ASN A 657 18.19 35.47 -10.60
C ASN A 657 17.16 34.33 -10.74
N VAL A 658 15.92 34.52 -10.27
CA VAL A 658 14.87 33.49 -10.23
C VAL A 658 13.52 34.14 -10.56
N GLU A 659 12.72 33.46 -11.37
CA GLU A 659 11.39 33.94 -11.78
C GLU A 659 10.32 33.61 -10.72
N LEU A 660 10.52 34.07 -9.48
CA LEU A 660 9.62 33.83 -8.35
C LEU A 660 9.23 35.14 -7.68
N THR A 661 7.94 35.28 -7.39
CA THR A 661 7.39 36.46 -6.72
C THR A 661 7.77 36.47 -5.23
N GLU A 662 7.97 37.66 -4.65
CA GLU A 662 8.33 37.81 -3.22
C GLU A 662 7.35 37.13 -2.24
N PRO A 663 6.02 37.07 -2.52
CA PRO A 663 5.07 36.28 -1.72
C PRO A 663 5.32 34.77 -1.74
N ILE A 664 5.97 34.20 -2.77
CA ILE A 664 6.40 32.78 -2.76
C ILE A 664 7.61 32.66 -1.84
N LEU A 665 8.64 33.49 -2.06
CA LEU A 665 9.91 33.42 -1.34
C LEU A 665 9.73 33.60 0.18
N SER A 666 8.79 34.45 0.61
CA SER A 666 8.42 34.64 2.02
C SER A 666 7.64 33.49 2.68
N ARG A 667 7.50 32.34 2.01
CA ARG A 667 6.89 31.12 2.54
C ARG A 667 7.86 29.92 2.56
N PHE A 668 9.09 30.12 2.10
CA PHE A 668 10.21 29.21 2.30
C PHE A 668 10.99 29.65 3.54
N ASP A 669 11.20 28.73 4.48
CA ASP A 669 11.87 28.98 5.76
C ASP A 669 13.40 28.91 5.61
N ILE A 670 13.89 28.11 4.65
CA ILE A 670 15.31 27.94 4.33
C ILE A 670 15.53 28.09 2.82
N LEU A 671 16.46 28.96 2.44
CA LEU A 671 16.91 29.16 1.06
C LEU A 671 18.34 28.63 0.90
N CYS A 672 18.52 27.51 0.20
CA CYS A 672 19.84 26.97 -0.13
C CYS A 672 20.24 27.42 -1.54
N VAL A 673 21.34 28.18 -1.66
CA VAL A 673 21.91 28.60 -2.95
C VAL A 673 23.20 27.81 -3.21
N VAL A 674 23.09 26.76 -4.02
CA VAL A 674 24.23 26.00 -4.53
C VAL A 674 24.89 26.80 -5.66
N ARG A 675 26.22 26.82 -5.69
CA ARG A 675 27.01 27.50 -6.71
C ARG A 675 28.13 26.56 -7.16
N ASP A 676 28.24 26.34 -8.45
CA ASP A 676 29.35 25.61 -9.07
C ASP A 676 30.62 26.48 -9.07
N THR A 677 31.53 26.24 -8.11
CA THR A 677 32.79 26.96 -7.97
C THR A 677 33.98 26.00 -8.03
N VAL A 678 34.67 26.01 -9.17
CA VAL A 678 35.86 25.19 -9.43
C VAL A 678 36.96 25.48 -8.40
N GLU A 679 37.25 24.51 -7.54
CA GLU A 679 38.38 24.52 -6.61
C GLU A 679 39.08 23.16 -6.68
N PRO A 680 40.28 23.06 -7.29
CA PRO A 680 40.90 21.76 -7.61
C PRO A 680 41.06 20.81 -6.43
N ALA A 681 41.19 21.32 -5.20
CA ALA A 681 41.29 20.50 -4.00
C ALA A 681 39.94 19.95 -3.53
N GLU A 682 38.82 20.61 -3.81
CA GLU A 682 37.45 20.12 -3.59
C GLU A 682 37.09 19.14 -4.72
N ASP A 683 37.38 19.50 -5.97
CA ASP A 683 37.12 18.72 -7.18
C ASP A 683 37.82 17.34 -7.13
N GLU A 684 39.09 17.28 -6.71
CA GLU A 684 39.84 16.03 -6.58
C GLU A 684 39.27 15.11 -5.47
N ARG A 685 38.67 15.69 -4.42
CA ARG A 685 37.97 14.92 -3.37
C ARG A 685 36.61 14.40 -3.87
N LEU A 686 35.86 15.24 -4.58
CA LEU A 686 34.59 14.87 -5.22
C LEU A 686 34.79 13.76 -6.27
N ALA A 687 35.80 13.88 -7.14
CA ALA A 687 36.11 12.89 -8.16
C ALA A 687 36.47 11.52 -7.56
N ARG A 688 37.36 11.48 -6.54
CA ARG A 688 37.67 10.23 -5.81
C ARG A 688 36.43 9.62 -5.19
N PHE A 689 35.55 10.44 -4.61
CA PHE A 689 34.30 9.99 -4.01
C PHE A 689 33.34 9.38 -5.06
N ILE A 690 33.14 10.05 -6.19
CA ILE A 690 32.27 9.59 -7.29
C ILE A 690 32.79 8.27 -7.87
N VAL A 691 34.09 8.14 -8.13
CA VAL A 691 34.71 6.89 -8.63
C VAL A 691 34.52 5.76 -7.62
N GLY A 692 34.75 6.02 -6.33
CA GLY A 692 34.50 5.04 -5.26
C GLY A 692 33.02 4.63 -5.15
N SER A 693 32.10 5.57 -5.36
CA SER A 693 30.65 5.29 -5.37
C SER A 693 30.26 4.43 -6.57
N HIS A 694 30.73 4.74 -7.78
CA HIS A 694 30.45 3.95 -8.99
C HIS A 694 31.05 2.54 -8.92
N SER A 695 32.25 2.39 -8.35
CA SER A 695 32.85 1.07 -8.11
C SER A 695 32.02 0.22 -7.15
N ARG A 696 31.38 0.83 -6.14
CA ARG A 696 30.50 0.14 -5.17
C ARG A 696 29.08 -0.09 -5.67
N SER A 697 28.61 0.66 -6.66
CA SER A 697 27.28 0.52 -7.25
C SER A 697 27.25 -0.34 -8.51
N HIS A 698 28.31 -1.11 -8.79
CA HIS A 698 28.35 -2.01 -9.93
C HIS A 698 27.66 -3.34 -9.57
N PRO A 699 26.65 -3.82 -10.33
CA PRO A 699 25.78 -4.92 -9.90
C PRO A 699 26.53 -6.24 -9.61
N LEU A 700 27.59 -6.54 -10.37
CA LEU A 700 28.44 -7.71 -10.10
C LEU A 700 29.10 -7.69 -8.71
N SER A 701 29.44 -6.50 -8.18
CA SER A 701 30.09 -6.36 -6.87
C SER A 701 29.13 -6.60 -5.70
N GLN A 702 27.82 -6.67 -5.93
CA GLN A 702 26.86 -7.08 -4.89
C GLN A 702 26.78 -8.60 -4.77
N GLN A 703 26.95 -9.34 -5.87
CA GLN A 703 26.87 -10.81 -5.86
C GLN A 703 28.04 -11.45 -5.08
N GLU A 704 29.23 -10.85 -5.10
CA GLU A 704 30.37 -11.28 -4.29
C GLU A 704 30.19 -11.05 -2.77
N GLN A 705 29.21 -10.23 -2.35
CA GLN A 705 28.92 -9.99 -0.93
C GLN A 705 27.83 -10.92 -0.38
N ASP A 706 26.97 -11.46 -1.26
CA ASP A 706 25.83 -12.33 -0.92
C ASP A 706 26.18 -13.84 -0.94
N SER A 707 27.41 -14.20 -1.33
CA SER A 707 27.78 -15.59 -1.70
C SER A 707 28.91 -16.21 -0.87
N MET A 708 29.34 -15.59 0.23
CA MET A 708 30.53 -16.03 1.00
C MET A 708 30.29 -16.21 2.52
N GLU A 709 29.17 -16.83 2.91
CA GLU A 709 28.88 -17.19 4.32
C GLU A 709 28.98 -18.71 4.65
N VAL A 710 29.49 -19.55 3.74
CA VAL A 710 29.60 -21.01 3.97
C VAL A 710 30.99 -21.55 3.60
N GLU A 711 31.93 -21.56 4.56
CA GLU A 711 32.78 -22.71 4.93
C GLU A 711 33.64 -22.38 6.18
N LEU A 712 34.22 -23.40 6.83
CA LEU A 712 34.65 -23.34 8.24
C LEU A 712 36.11 -22.90 8.51
N ASP A 713 36.28 -22.33 9.71
CA ASP A 713 37.47 -22.35 10.57
C ASP A 713 38.87 -22.15 9.97
N THR A 714 39.35 -20.90 10.04
CA THR A 714 40.76 -20.66 10.45
C THR A 714 40.91 -19.35 11.23
N GLN A 715 40.96 -19.43 12.57
CA GLN A 715 41.07 -18.26 13.45
C GLN A 715 42.52 -17.80 13.63
N ALA A 716 42.92 -16.70 12.98
CA ALA A 716 44.10 -15.91 13.37
C ALA A 716 44.09 -14.47 12.80
N ASP A 717 44.32 -14.30 11.49
CA ASP A 717 44.91 -13.06 10.95
C ASP A 717 43.94 -12.11 10.20
N THR A 718 42.68 -12.49 9.98
CA THR A 718 41.72 -11.73 9.15
C THR A 718 41.15 -10.45 9.77
N GLN A 719 41.44 -10.15 11.05
CA GLN A 719 40.92 -8.95 11.73
C GLN A 719 41.52 -7.61 11.22
N ALA A 720 42.58 -7.65 10.41
CA ALA A 720 43.35 -6.46 10.02
C ALA A 720 42.86 -5.73 8.75
N MET A 721 42.07 -6.36 7.86
CA MET A 721 41.71 -5.76 6.55
C MET A 721 40.24 -5.36 6.38
N ASN A 722 39.29 -5.98 7.08
CA ASN A 722 37.87 -5.59 7.02
C ASN A 722 37.55 -4.26 7.73
N GLY A 723 38.54 -3.64 8.39
CA GLY A 723 38.39 -2.38 9.14
C GLY A 723 38.43 -1.09 8.31
N ILE A 724 38.63 -1.14 6.99
CA ILE A 724 38.79 0.07 6.17
C ILE A 724 37.43 0.66 5.73
N ARG A 725 36.78 1.33 6.68
CA ARG A 725 35.74 2.37 6.49
C ARG A 725 34.36 1.90 5.99
N LYS A 726 33.63 1.15 6.84
CA LYS A 726 32.32 1.70 7.27
C LYS A 726 32.63 2.99 8.04
N ALA A 727 32.14 4.15 7.62
CA ALA A 727 32.46 5.40 8.30
C ALA A 727 31.79 5.43 9.69
N GLU A 728 32.56 5.73 10.74
CA GLU A 728 32.18 5.58 12.16
C GLU A 728 31.09 6.58 12.65
N GLY A 729 30.31 7.15 11.75
CA GLY A 729 29.23 8.10 12.01
C GLY A 729 28.02 7.98 11.08
N GLU A 730 27.96 6.99 10.18
CA GLU A 730 26.81 6.73 9.32
C GLU A 730 25.78 5.82 10.04
N ILE A 731 24.53 6.26 10.14
CA ILE A 731 23.40 5.50 10.69
C ILE A 731 22.82 4.63 9.56
N PRO A 732 22.49 3.34 9.78
CA PRO A 732 21.79 2.52 8.81
C PRO A 732 20.49 3.18 8.34
N GLN A 733 20.22 3.13 7.03
CA GLN A 733 19.13 3.91 6.43
C GLN A 733 17.74 3.53 6.96
N GLU A 734 17.51 2.26 7.27
CA GLU A 734 16.28 1.78 7.90
C GLU A 734 16.14 2.33 9.32
N LEU A 735 17.19 2.25 10.13
CA LEU A 735 17.20 2.80 11.49
C LEU A 735 17.03 4.32 11.49
N LEU A 736 17.56 5.03 10.49
CA LEU A 736 17.33 6.47 10.30
C LEU A 736 15.87 6.77 9.94
N ARG A 737 15.23 5.96 9.08
CA ARG A 737 13.81 6.08 8.72
C ARG A 737 12.90 5.83 9.95
N LYS A 738 13.16 4.76 10.72
CA LYS A 738 12.52 4.48 12.01
C LYS A 738 12.70 5.65 13.01
N TYR A 739 13.92 6.18 13.13
CA TYR A 739 14.23 7.32 14.01
C TYR A 739 13.46 8.59 13.65
N ILE A 740 13.31 8.91 12.35
CA ILE A 740 12.53 10.06 11.87
C ILE A 740 11.04 9.89 12.22
N LEU A 741 10.47 8.71 12.00
CA LEU A 741 9.07 8.41 12.34
C LEU A 741 8.83 8.57 13.85
N TYR A 742 9.62 7.88 14.67
CA TYR A 742 9.56 7.94 16.13
C TYR A 742 9.70 9.38 16.67
N ALA A 743 10.60 10.19 16.09
CA ALA A 743 10.79 11.59 16.46
C ALA A 743 9.62 12.52 16.06
N ARG A 744 8.87 12.19 15.01
CA ARG A 744 7.67 12.95 14.60
C ARG A 744 6.47 12.63 15.49
N GLU A 745 6.32 11.38 15.92
CA GLU A 745 5.17 10.91 16.69
C GLU A 745 5.30 11.16 18.20
N HIS A 746 6.41 10.75 18.82
CA HIS A 746 6.57 10.83 20.28
C HIS A 746 7.08 12.19 20.77
N CYS A 747 7.88 12.92 19.98
CA CYS A 747 8.50 14.17 20.44
C CYS A 747 7.72 15.43 20.01
N SER A 748 7.11 16.09 21.00
CA SER A 748 6.51 17.43 20.90
C SER A 748 7.30 18.44 21.77
N PRO A 749 8.45 18.94 21.27
CA PRO A 749 9.32 19.83 22.05
C PRO A 749 8.63 21.12 22.47
N LYS A 750 8.94 21.56 23.69
CA LYS A 750 8.42 22.78 24.32
C LYS A 750 9.51 23.84 24.43
N LEU A 751 9.10 25.09 24.23
CA LEU A 751 9.97 26.26 24.38
C LEU A 751 9.84 26.79 25.82
N TYR A 752 10.92 26.70 26.58
CA TYR A 752 11.04 27.30 27.92
C TYR A 752 12.36 28.06 27.99
N HIS A 753 12.37 29.22 28.65
CA HIS A 753 13.56 30.07 28.83
C HIS A 753 14.33 30.37 27.53
N VAL A 754 13.61 30.73 26.47
CA VAL A 754 14.18 31.23 25.22
C VAL A 754 14.80 32.61 25.46
N ASP A 755 15.99 32.86 24.89
CA ASP A 755 16.59 34.19 24.83
C ASP A 755 15.82 35.10 23.83
N GLU A 756 14.60 35.51 24.18
CA GLU A 756 13.75 36.37 23.31
C GLU A 756 14.50 37.63 22.85
N ASP A 757 15.27 38.23 23.77
CA ASP A 757 16.14 39.37 23.55
C ASP A 757 17.20 39.13 22.46
N LYS A 758 17.73 37.90 22.34
CA LYS A 758 18.75 37.52 21.36
C LYS A 758 18.13 37.39 19.97
N ILE A 759 16.96 36.77 19.88
CA ILE A 759 16.18 36.62 18.64
C ILE A 759 15.69 38.00 18.16
N ALA A 760 15.19 38.85 19.06
CA ALA A 760 14.73 40.21 18.74
C ALA A 760 15.87 41.10 18.21
N ARG A 761 17.05 41.07 18.85
CA ARG A 761 18.24 41.80 18.38
C ARG A 761 18.73 41.28 17.01
N LEU A 762 18.75 39.95 16.81
CA LEU A 762 19.08 39.34 15.52
C LEU A 762 18.12 39.81 14.42
N PHE A 763 16.81 39.73 14.66
CA PHE A 763 15.79 40.15 13.69
C PHE A 763 15.91 41.64 13.34
N ALA A 764 16.17 42.50 14.32
CA ALA A 764 16.41 43.93 14.10
C ALA A 764 17.67 44.21 13.27
N ASP A 765 18.78 43.53 13.56
CA ASP A 765 20.03 43.63 12.80
C ASP A 765 19.85 43.14 11.35
N MET A 766 19.26 41.95 11.17
CA MET A 766 18.99 41.37 9.85
C MET A 766 18.08 42.27 9.01
N ARG A 767 17.00 42.82 9.60
CA ARG A 767 16.08 43.72 8.88
C ARG A 767 16.74 45.05 8.50
N ARG A 768 17.58 45.63 9.37
CA ARG A 768 18.38 46.83 9.08
C ARG A 768 19.33 46.59 7.90
N GLU A 769 20.00 45.45 7.88
CA GLU A 769 21.01 45.13 6.86
C GLU A 769 20.39 44.69 5.52
N SER A 770 19.21 44.06 5.52
CA SER A 770 18.42 43.83 4.29
C SER A 770 18.06 45.16 3.61
N LEU A 771 17.56 46.14 4.36
CA LEU A 771 17.19 47.46 3.83
C LEU A 771 18.40 48.18 3.22
N ALA A 772 19.55 48.18 3.91
CA ALA A 772 20.77 48.82 3.42
C ALA A 772 21.37 48.15 2.16
N THR A 773 21.09 46.86 1.93
CA THR A 773 21.67 46.07 0.83
C THR A 773 20.80 46.09 -0.45
N GLY A 774 19.57 46.61 -0.36
CA GLY A 774 18.54 46.40 -1.38
C GLY A 774 18.31 44.91 -1.59
N ALA A 775 18.15 44.19 -0.48
CA ALA A 775 18.06 42.74 -0.42
C ALA A 775 16.62 42.28 -0.16
N TYR A 776 16.42 40.97 -0.34
CA TYR A 776 15.20 40.24 -0.01
C TYR A 776 14.62 40.68 1.38
N PRO A 777 13.34 41.10 1.45
CA PRO A 777 12.77 41.70 2.65
C PRO A 777 12.42 40.67 3.72
N ILE A 778 13.02 40.83 4.91
CA ILE A 778 12.80 39.90 6.03
C ILE A 778 11.48 40.21 6.74
N THR A 779 10.54 39.26 6.64
CA THR A 779 9.22 39.28 7.30
C THR A 779 9.25 38.52 8.64
N VAL A 780 8.17 38.65 9.42
CA VAL A 780 7.98 37.93 10.70
C VAL A 780 8.01 36.40 10.53
N ARG A 781 7.64 35.87 9.36
CA ARG A 781 7.69 34.42 9.08
C ARG A 781 9.11 33.84 9.21
N HIS A 782 10.17 34.63 9.01
CA HIS A 782 11.54 34.16 9.23
C HIS A 782 11.93 34.09 10.72
N LEU A 783 11.22 34.83 11.60
CA LEU A 783 11.35 34.67 13.05
C LEU A 783 10.66 33.37 13.49
N GLU A 784 9.47 33.10 12.95
CA GLU A 784 8.79 31.80 13.12
C GLU A 784 9.63 30.64 12.57
N ALA A 785 10.31 30.82 11.44
CA ALA A 785 11.22 29.84 10.85
C ALA A 785 12.35 29.44 11.82
N ILE A 786 13.01 30.41 12.48
CA ILE A 786 14.04 30.13 13.49
C ILE A 786 13.46 29.25 14.62
N ILE A 787 12.23 29.52 15.05
CA ILE A 787 11.54 28.75 16.09
C ILE A 787 11.21 27.32 15.59
N ARG A 788 10.67 27.15 14.38
CA ARG A 788 10.42 25.83 13.77
C ARG A 788 11.71 25.02 13.66
N ILE A 789 12.81 25.65 13.22
CA ILE A 789 14.12 25.04 13.06
C ILE A 789 14.71 24.63 14.43
N SER A 790 14.57 25.44 15.48
CA SER A 790 15.04 25.06 16.82
C SER A 790 14.24 23.90 17.42
N GLU A 791 12.96 23.76 17.08
CA GLU A 791 12.13 22.59 17.43
C GLU A 791 12.53 21.34 16.63
N ALA A 792 12.82 21.47 15.34
CA ALA A 792 13.29 20.37 14.52
C ALA A 792 14.66 19.85 15.01
N PHE A 793 15.62 20.73 15.36
CA PHE A 793 16.85 20.31 16.03
C PHE A 793 16.60 19.62 17.38
N CYS A 794 15.61 20.08 18.15
CA CYS A 794 15.22 19.45 19.41
C CYS A 794 14.65 18.02 19.20
N ARG A 795 13.85 17.81 18.14
CA ARG A 795 13.40 16.47 17.69
C ARG A 795 14.54 15.58 17.21
N MET A 796 15.53 16.12 16.49
CA MET A 796 16.73 15.36 16.09
C MET A 796 17.52 14.81 17.29
N ARG A 797 17.36 15.39 18.49
CA ARG A 797 17.91 14.87 19.75
C ARG A 797 16.92 14.05 20.60
N LEU A 798 15.71 13.79 20.10
CA LEU A 798 14.58 13.19 20.85
C LEU A 798 14.35 13.86 22.22
N SER A 799 14.41 15.20 22.26
CA SER A 799 14.37 15.98 23.48
C SER A 799 13.05 16.76 23.59
N GLU A 800 12.43 16.75 24.78
CA GLU A 800 11.21 17.54 25.05
C GLU A 800 11.46 19.04 25.24
N TYR A 801 12.72 19.46 25.44
CA TYR A 801 13.07 20.84 25.83
C TYR A 801 14.11 21.41 24.88
N CYS A 802 13.74 22.49 24.17
CA CYS A 802 14.64 23.19 23.27
C CYS A 802 15.75 23.87 24.06
N SER A 803 17.01 23.64 23.69
CA SER A 803 18.17 24.24 24.35
C SER A 803 18.66 25.49 23.63
N THR A 804 19.41 26.34 24.33
CA THR A 804 20.09 27.49 23.72
C THR A 804 21.08 27.08 22.62
N GLN A 805 21.59 25.84 22.62
CA GLN A 805 22.44 25.30 21.55
C GLN A 805 21.63 24.96 20.29
N ASP A 806 20.37 24.50 20.43
CA ASP A 806 19.49 24.24 19.29
C ASP A 806 19.03 25.57 18.65
N ILE A 807 18.78 26.59 19.48
CA ILE A 807 18.48 27.96 19.03
C ILE A 807 19.69 28.57 18.31
N ASP A 808 20.92 28.42 18.82
CA ASP A 808 22.11 28.97 18.17
C ASP A 808 22.48 28.22 16.88
N ARG A 809 22.20 26.91 16.80
CA ARG A 809 22.24 26.15 15.55
C ARG A 809 21.18 26.64 14.55
N ALA A 810 19.94 26.91 15.00
CA ALA A 810 18.88 27.46 14.15
C ALA A 810 19.24 28.84 13.59
N ILE A 811 19.71 29.74 14.46
CA ILE A 811 20.21 31.07 14.09
C ILE A 811 21.35 30.96 13.07
N ALA A 812 22.31 30.06 13.27
CA ALA A 812 23.40 29.85 12.33
C ALA A 812 22.88 29.42 10.95
N VAL A 813 21.97 28.44 10.87
CA VAL A 813 21.39 27.98 9.59
C VAL A 813 20.62 29.11 8.87
N THR A 814 19.78 29.86 9.57
CA THR A 814 19.03 30.98 8.98
C THR A 814 19.95 32.13 8.52
N VAL A 815 21.01 32.44 9.27
CA VAL A 815 22.00 33.46 8.90
C VAL A 815 22.88 33.00 7.74
N ASP A 816 23.34 31.74 7.73
CA ASP A 816 24.16 31.18 6.65
C ASP A 816 23.34 31.12 5.34
N SER A 817 22.06 30.73 5.41
CA SER A 817 21.10 30.81 4.30
C SER A 817 20.90 32.25 3.81
N PHE A 818 20.64 33.20 4.72
CA PHE A 818 20.48 34.61 4.37
C PHE A 818 21.72 35.17 3.67
N VAL A 819 22.91 35.01 4.27
CA VAL A 819 24.20 35.44 3.69
C VAL A 819 24.54 34.67 2.39
N GLY A 820 24.03 33.44 2.25
CA GLY A 820 24.09 32.62 1.04
C GLY A 820 23.35 33.23 -0.16
N SER A 821 22.21 33.89 0.06
CA SER A 821 21.43 34.55 -1.01
C SER A 821 22.02 35.87 -1.51
N GLN A 822 22.92 36.52 -0.75
CA GLN A 822 23.34 37.90 -1.03
C GLN A 822 24.39 38.07 -2.13
N LYS A 823 24.37 39.29 -2.70
CA LYS A 823 25.36 39.83 -3.65
C LYS A 823 26.79 39.68 -3.10
N LEU A 824 27.73 39.28 -3.96
CA LEU A 824 29.11 38.97 -3.56
C LEU A 824 29.84 40.14 -2.86
N SER A 825 29.57 41.37 -3.29
CA SER A 825 30.09 42.61 -2.69
C SER A 825 29.71 42.76 -1.21
N CYS A 826 28.43 42.50 -0.90
CA CYS A 826 27.88 42.64 0.45
C CYS A 826 28.14 41.40 1.32
N LYS A 827 28.25 40.20 0.72
CA LYS A 827 28.48 38.93 1.43
C LYS A 827 29.66 38.98 2.41
N LYS A 828 30.79 39.63 2.02
CA LYS A 828 31.98 39.82 2.89
C LYS A 828 31.83 40.90 3.98
N ALA A 829 30.79 41.72 3.95
CA ALA A 829 30.45 42.66 5.01
C ALA A 829 29.47 42.01 6.00
N LEU A 830 28.38 41.44 5.49
CA LEU A 830 27.35 40.75 6.28
C LEU A 830 27.93 39.57 7.06
N ALA A 831 28.79 38.75 6.45
CA ALA A 831 29.49 37.65 7.13
C ALA A 831 30.43 38.11 8.28
N ARG A 832 30.80 39.41 8.34
CA ARG A 832 31.52 40.00 9.49
C ARG A 832 30.55 40.59 10.52
N ALA A 833 29.46 41.23 10.09
CA ALA A 833 28.43 41.77 10.98
C ALA A 833 27.72 40.67 11.79
N PHE A 834 27.39 39.54 11.15
CA PHE A 834 26.76 38.39 11.80
C PHE A 834 27.74 37.35 12.35
N ALA A 835 29.06 37.58 12.28
CA ALA A 835 30.06 36.65 12.84
C ALA A 835 29.85 36.37 14.33
N LYS A 836 29.34 37.35 15.08
CA LYS A 836 28.91 37.23 16.49
C LYS A 836 27.83 36.16 16.75
N TYR A 837 27.11 35.72 15.72
CA TYR A 837 26.08 34.68 15.80
C TYR A 837 26.53 33.36 15.17
N THR A 838 27.30 33.39 14.07
CA THR A 838 27.75 32.17 13.38
C THR A 838 28.97 31.49 14.00
N LEU A 839 29.82 32.24 14.75
CA LEU A 839 30.96 31.66 15.48
C LEU A 839 30.54 30.77 16.67
N ALA A 840 29.25 30.72 17.01
CA ALA A 840 28.72 29.93 18.12
C ALA A 840 28.54 28.42 17.81
N ARG A 841 28.91 27.91 16.62
CA ARG A 841 28.86 26.47 16.32
C ARG A 841 29.82 25.69 17.26
N PRO A 842 29.34 24.82 18.17
CA PRO A 842 30.20 24.00 19.02
C PRO A 842 30.77 22.83 18.19
N GLY A 843 31.92 23.07 17.54
CA GLY A 843 32.60 22.07 16.73
C GLY A 843 33.59 22.65 15.72
N SER A 844 33.33 23.86 15.20
CA SER A 844 34.20 24.50 14.20
C SER A 844 35.43 25.19 14.80
N GLN A 845 36.19 24.48 15.64
CA GLN A 845 37.58 24.85 15.90
C GLN A 845 38.37 24.67 14.60
N LYS A 846 38.58 25.77 13.86
CA LYS A 846 39.49 25.78 12.70
C LYS A 846 40.86 25.26 13.15
N ARG A 847 41.45 24.34 12.37
CA ARG A 847 42.83 23.84 12.55
C ARG A 847 43.93 24.91 12.28
N THR A 848 43.63 26.19 12.49
CA THR A 848 44.49 27.35 12.25
C THR A 848 45.07 27.86 13.57
N GLY A 849 46.00 27.10 14.16
CA GLY A 849 46.62 27.47 15.44
C GLY A 849 47.89 26.72 15.85
N ALA A 850 48.18 25.54 15.28
CA ALA A 850 49.24 24.65 15.77
C ALA A 850 50.67 24.97 15.31
N ASN A 851 50.87 25.86 14.32
CA ASN A 851 52.14 25.92 13.56
C ASN A 851 52.93 27.25 13.69
N SER A 852 52.64 28.06 14.72
CA SER A 852 53.29 29.37 14.94
C SER A 852 54.09 29.49 16.26
N GLN A 853 53.87 28.61 17.23
CA GLN A 853 54.56 28.66 18.53
C GLN A 853 55.89 27.88 18.56
N ALA A 854 56.07 26.87 17.71
CA ALA A 854 57.24 25.99 17.69
C ALA A 854 58.58 26.64 17.26
N ARG A 855 58.61 27.97 16.99
CA ARG A 855 59.76 28.67 16.39
C ARG A 855 60.35 29.79 17.27
N ARG A 856 60.14 29.71 18.60
CA ARG A 856 60.53 30.78 19.56
C ARG A 856 61.22 30.33 20.86
N GLN A 857 61.68 29.08 20.96
CA GLN A 857 62.30 28.52 22.18
C GLN A 857 63.73 27.96 22.01
N THR A 858 64.43 28.28 20.91
CA THR A 858 65.77 27.73 20.61
C THR A 858 66.93 28.74 20.71
N THR A 859 66.72 29.91 21.34
CA THR A 859 67.76 30.97 21.47
C THR A 859 67.70 31.69 22.82
N ALA A 860 67.96 30.99 23.94
CA ALA A 860 68.07 31.60 25.27
C ALA A 860 68.80 30.75 26.34
N VAL A 861 69.94 30.13 26.03
CA VAL A 861 70.92 29.68 27.06
C VAL A 861 72.34 29.98 26.58
N ALA A 862 72.89 31.07 27.12
CA ALA A 862 74.31 31.40 27.26
C ALA A 862 74.43 32.33 28.47
#